data_AF-A0A8H3P2W1-F1
#
_entry.id   AF-A0A8H3P2W1-F1
#
_cell.length_a   1.000
_cell.length_b   1.000
_cell.length_c   1.000
_cell.angle_alpha   90.00
_cell.angle_beta   90.00
_cell.angle_gamma   90.00
#
_symmetry.space_group_name_H-M   'P 1'
#
loop_
_entity.id
_entity.type
_entity.pdbx_description
1 polymer ?
#
loop_
_entity_poly.entity_id
_entity_poly.type
_entity_poly.pdbx_seq_one_letter_code
_entity_poly.pdbx_strand_id
1 'polypeptide(L)'
;MAATKTIQVPHLGGITAGYALSNDRYDPSKPTCVLINSMCTTVSLYRDQFSDVALTDAMNLLAIEPLGHGSTSCPSEHFTYWDSALMALQVMDKLGIDKAFALGTSQGGWIVTRMALLAPNRVGASPCIREILGLMPLGTSMDYESADSRSKGCWDPVPALRPFYEKWTSAVATPDFLVDDVWCGMVGGIGFGASASEELSAFWTKTLKEVYKGDEGRKKVRMAVICLLSRDGLLLRLGDIKCPVHWLQGTEDTPFGKTVPVEQIKLFSSSVEAKLVMIEGGAHYLNATNPKEVNAALLEMVNKLTVHTLHFAALLAHFEREDRLFWSYNGLGSPNGQFDFFGSSNECPQNEWQCIFPKEYGLESFCLDMAHGGKDSDHEDSLQPWVTATTASVTVLAFVMICLRLLARWERKQKLWWDDWMIVFSMGWNLVVVGFIFAMVKEGMGLHAGTAVPISNQVMIAKFLVVAEILYVFNLVWTKLSILLMYYRIFHFPYFKRWAYIIGTFVVLWVICITFLFIFICVPVQKLWYPNLPGRCINQVGTWVANAASTILTDLAILVLPMPQVWKLQLRLSEKLALTFAFSLGFFVVFASAYRFSVLFSYTSADSSYTLAPTVGWTAIEMSAGIVSACLPTLRPALQAIVRILGIQGALPALLRSRTVPMSQTGQSNQSQNGLTAQGHKGSGVGHSSHSRRHSFYHLPDESDSAGGHPMTPEQLDASLRPEYDHGRMVTNVLGSKGRNVDSASDEIPLHGIRVQKDFTQVKE
;
A
#
# COMPACT_ATOMS: atom_id res chain seq x y z
N MET A 1 33.88 -20.64 4.99
CA MET A 1 34.80 -19.72 4.29
C MET A 1 34.11 -18.39 4.02
N ALA A 2 34.85 -17.29 4.16
CA ALA A 2 34.34 -15.96 3.82
C ALA A 2 34.06 -15.82 2.32
N ALA A 3 33.32 -14.77 1.95
CA ALA A 3 33.06 -14.44 0.55
C ALA A 3 34.37 -14.22 -0.23
N THR A 4 34.45 -14.76 -1.44
CA THR A 4 35.59 -14.55 -2.34
C THR A 4 35.46 -13.30 -3.18
N LYS A 5 34.23 -12.83 -3.41
CA LYS A 5 33.94 -11.60 -4.16
C LYS A 5 33.73 -10.44 -3.18
N THR A 6 34.20 -9.27 -3.59
CA THR A 6 34.02 -8.03 -2.86
C THR A 6 33.59 -6.90 -3.78
N ILE A 7 32.92 -5.90 -3.23
CA ILE A 7 32.47 -4.73 -3.98
C ILE A 7 32.62 -3.46 -3.13
N GLN A 8 33.03 -2.36 -3.76
CA GLN A 8 33.23 -1.08 -3.09
C GLN A 8 31.92 -0.28 -3.06
N VAL A 9 31.53 0.17 -1.87
CA VAL A 9 30.37 1.05 -1.66
C VAL A 9 30.78 2.30 -0.88
N PRO A 10 30.19 3.48 -1.16
CA PRO A 10 30.66 4.75 -0.61
C PRO A 10 30.35 4.97 0.88
N HIS A 11 29.43 4.21 1.49
CA HIS A 11 29.06 4.37 2.90
C HIS A 11 30.28 4.31 3.82
N LEU A 12 30.26 5.08 4.92
CA LEU A 12 31.36 5.19 5.90
C LEU A 12 32.75 5.49 5.31
N GLY A 13 32.81 6.22 4.20
CA GLY A 13 34.09 6.62 3.58
C GLY A 13 34.71 5.56 2.67
N GLY A 14 33.99 4.47 2.36
CA GLY A 14 34.43 3.44 1.43
C GLY A 14 34.50 2.06 2.08
N ILE A 15 33.39 1.31 2.05
CA ILE A 15 33.32 -0.07 2.53
C ILE A 15 33.64 -1.04 1.39
N THR A 16 34.48 -2.01 1.68
CA THR A 16 34.69 -3.19 0.84
C THR A 16 33.76 -4.29 1.34
N ALA A 17 32.59 -4.48 0.70
CA ALA A 17 31.60 -5.46 1.14
C ALA A 17 31.86 -6.83 0.49
N GLY A 18 31.98 -7.88 1.31
CA GLY A 18 32.03 -9.27 0.87
C GLY A 18 30.65 -9.78 0.49
N TYR A 19 30.55 -10.47 -0.66
CA TYR A 19 29.29 -11.05 -1.12
C TYR A 19 29.48 -12.33 -1.92
N ALA A 20 28.42 -13.12 -2.03
CA ALA A 20 28.33 -14.29 -2.90
C ALA A 20 27.02 -14.24 -3.68
N LEU A 21 27.03 -14.75 -4.91
CA LEU A 21 25.89 -14.72 -5.82
C LEU A 21 25.69 -16.10 -6.42
N SER A 22 24.46 -16.60 -6.43
CA SER A 22 24.11 -17.88 -7.07
C SER A 22 24.55 -17.87 -8.53
N ASN A 23 25.10 -18.99 -9.02
CA ASN A 23 25.62 -19.12 -10.38
C ASN A 23 26.72 -18.11 -10.75
N ASP A 24 27.33 -17.46 -9.75
CA ASP A 24 28.40 -16.48 -9.88
C ASP A 24 28.09 -15.22 -10.71
N ARG A 25 26.86 -15.05 -11.18
CA ARG A 25 26.41 -13.95 -12.03
C ARG A 25 24.98 -13.54 -11.69
N TYR A 26 24.68 -12.25 -11.88
CA TYR A 26 23.32 -11.74 -11.70
C TYR A 26 22.51 -12.00 -12.96
N ASP A 27 21.34 -12.60 -12.81
CA ASP A 27 20.38 -12.80 -13.88
C ASP A 27 19.18 -11.86 -13.69
N PRO A 28 19.06 -10.76 -14.46
CA PRO A 28 17.96 -9.81 -14.31
C PRO A 28 16.59 -10.40 -14.66
N SER A 29 16.52 -11.58 -15.29
CA SER A 29 15.24 -12.24 -15.59
C SER A 29 14.62 -12.93 -14.36
N LYS A 30 15.40 -13.16 -13.31
CA LYS A 30 14.96 -13.83 -12.08
C LYS A 30 14.74 -12.82 -10.94
N PRO A 31 13.76 -13.05 -10.05
CA PRO A 31 13.68 -12.31 -8.79
C PRO A 31 14.97 -12.50 -7.98
N THR A 32 15.26 -11.59 -7.06
CA THR A 32 16.46 -11.67 -6.21
C THR A 32 16.08 -11.76 -4.74
N CYS A 33 16.74 -12.63 -3.99
CA CYS A 33 16.69 -12.67 -2.53
C CYS A 33 18.06 -12.31 -1.95
N VAL A 34 18.10 -11.26 -1.14
CA VAL A 34 19.28 -10.86 -0.37
C VAL A 34 19.29 -11.62 0.95
N LEU A 35 20.42 -12.27 1.25
CA LEU A 35 20.63 -13.10 2.43
C LEU A 35 21.67 -12.42 3.33
N ILE A 36 21.28 -12.05 4.56
CA ILE A 36 22.19 -11.41 5.53
C ILE A 36 22.48 -12.36 6.69
N ASN A 37 23.76 -12.73 6.85
CA ASN A 37 24.17 -13.77 7.77
C ASN A 37 24.12 -13.38 9.25
N SER A 38 24.02 -14.41 10.10
CA SER A 38 24.06 -14.31 11.55
C SER A 38 25.37 -13.74 12.08
N MET A 39 25.35 -13.34 13.35
CA MET A 39 26.54 -12.87 14.06
C MET A 39 27.67 -13.90 14.00
N CYS A 40 28.87 -13.42 13.74
CA CYS A 40 30.10 -14.18 13.59
C CYS A 40 30.06 -15.32 12.57
N THR A 41 29.18 -15.25 11.58
CA THR A 41 29.18 -16.20 10.46
C THR A 41 29.65 -15.53 9.15
N THR A 42 29.58 -16.27 8.05
CA THR A 42 29.99 -15.84 6.70
C THR A 42 28.90 -16.24 5.69
N VAL A 43 29.06 -15.92 4.41
CA VAL A 43 28.15 -16.43 3.35
C VAL A 43 28.01 -17.96 3.36
N SER A 44 28.98 -18.68 3.92
CA SER A 44 28.90 -20.14 4.08
C SER A 44 27.72 -20.60 4.95
N LEU A 45 27.11 -19.71 5.74
CA LEU A 45 25.89 -20.02 6.48
C LEU A 45 24.75 -20.42 5.53
N TYR A 46 24.77 -19.93 4.29
CA TYR A 46 23.75 -20.19 3.28
C TYR A 46 24.13 -21.30 2.29
N ARG A 47 25.12 -22.14 2.61
CA ARG A 47 25.60 -23.19 1.69
C ARG A 47 24.47 -24.08 1.18
N ASP A 48 23.54 -24.47 2.04
CA ASP A 48 22.41 -25.33 1.67
C ASP A 48 21.44 -24.61 0.73
N GLN A 49 21.17 -23.31 0.95
CA GLN A 49 20.36 -22.50 0.04
C GLN A 49 21.03 -22.38 -1.34
N PHE A 50 22.35 -22.16 -1.39
CA PHE A 50 23.11 -22.06 -2.64
C PHE A 50 23.25 -23.40 -3.37
N SER A 51 23.14 -24.52 -2.66
CA SER A 51 23.23 -25.87 -3.24
C SER A 51 21.86 -26.39 -3.69
N ASP A 52 20.77 -25.69 -3.35
CA ASP A 52 19.42 -26.05 -3.77
C ASP A 52 19.16 -25.53 -5.19
N VAL A 53 19.08 -26.49 -6.13
CA VAL A 53 18.84 -26.21 -7.55
C VAL A 53 17.46 -25.58 -7.76
N ALA A 54 16.43 -26.00 -7.01
CA ALA A 54 15.10 -25.42 -7.15
C ALA A 54 15.07 -23.94 -6.75
N LEU A 55 15.82 -23.57 -5.70
CA LEU A 55 15.98 -22.16 -5.32
C LEU A 55 16.78 -21.37 -6.36
N THR A 56 17.95 -21.87 -6.75
CA THR A 56 18.87 -21.14 -7.65
C THR A 56 18.36 -21.08 -9.11
N ASP A 57 17.46 -21.99 -9.48
CA ASP A 57 16.70 -21.92 -10.73
C ASP A 57 15.58 -20.89 -10.66
N ALA A 58 14.87 -20.80 -9.54
CA ALA A 58 13.75 -19.86 -9.37
C ALA A 58 14.18 -18.40 -9.12
N MET A 59 15.31 -18.15 -8.46
CA MET A 59 15.73 -16.80 -8.05
C MET A 59 17.26 -16.64 -7.99
N ASN A 60 17.73 -15.39 -8.08
CA ASN A 60 19.09 -15.04 -7.68
C ASN A 60 19.19 -15.05 -6.15
N LEU A 61 20.19 -15.74 -5.60
CA LEU A 61 20.56 -15.63 -4.19
C LEU A 61 21.78 -14.74 -4.06
N LEU A 62 21.64 -13.61 -3.35
CA LEU A 62 22.73 -12.68 -3.05
C LEU A 62 23.00 -12.69 -1.54
N ALA A 63 24.02 -13.41 -1.11
CA ALA A 63 24.47 -13.36 0.29
C ALA A 63 25.46 -12.21 0.48
N ILE A 64 25.23 -11.36 1.47
CA ILE A 64 26.09 -10.22 1.79
C ILE A 64 26.60 -10.35 3.22
N GLU A 65 27.91 -10.21 3.41
CA GLU A 65 28.53 -10.24 4.72
C GLU A 65 28.41 -8.86 5.37
N PRO A 66 27.72 -8.71 6.52
CA PRO A 66 27.56 -7.42 7.18
C PRO A 66 28.91 -6.90 7.72
N LEU A 67 28.94 -5.63 8.10
CA LEU A 67 30.10 -5.05 8.78
C LEU A 67 30.47 -5.89 10.01
N GLY A 68 31.76 -6.09 10.25
CA GLY A 68 32.23 -6.98 11.31
C GLY A 68 32.33 -8.46 10.92
N HIS A 69 32.07 -8.84 9.67
CA HIS A 69 31.95 -10.25 9.28
C HIS A 69 32.69 -10.56 7.97
N GLY A 70 33.11 -11.83 7.84
CA GLY A 70 33.74 -12.39 6.64
C GLY A 70 34.79 -11.48 6.00
N SER A 71 34.69 -11.29 4.69
CA SER A 71 35.60 -10.48 3.87
C SER A 71 35.25 -8.99 3.89
N THR A 72 34.14 -8.59 4.53
CA THR A 72 33.75 -7.19 4.62
C THR A 72 34.72 -6.38 5.48
N SER A 73 35.19 -5.24 4.97
CA SER A 73 36.07 -4.31 5.67
C SER A 73 35.63 -2.85 5.49
N CYS A 74 35.93 -2.02 6.48
CA CYS A 74 35.52 -0.62 6.53
C CYS A 74 36.64 0.21 7.18
N PRO A 75 36.95 1.41 6.69
CA PRO A 75 37.92 2.30 7.32
C PRO A 75 37.39 2.91 8.63
N SER A 76 36.06 2.96 8.82
CA SER A 76 35.47 3.40 10.09
C SER A 76 35.54 2.29 11.13
N GLU A 77 36.06 2.61 12.31
CA GLU A 77 36.07 1.70 13.46
C GLU A 77 34.70 1.59 14.14
N HIS A 78 33.74 2.47 13.84
CA HIS A 78 32.43 2.50 14.47
C HIS A 78 31.30 2.41 13.45
N PHE A 79 30.34 1.52 13.73
CA PHE A 79 29.17 1.28 12.91
C PHE A 79 28.09 0.54 13.72
N THR A 80 26.88 0.50 13.18
CA THR A 80 25.68 -0.14 13.73
C THR A 80 25.02 -1.05 12.70
N TYR A 81 23.93 -1.74 13.08
CA TYR A 81 23.12 -2.51 12.13
C TYR A 81 22.46 -1.65 11.04
N TRP A 82 22.24 -0.35 11.28
CA TRP A 82 21.75 0.56 10.25
C TRP A 82 22.77 0.75 9.14
N ASP A 83 24.06 0.79 9.48
CA ASP A 83 25.14 0.92 8.51
C ASP A 83 25.29 -0.34 7.65
N SER A 84 25.16 -1.52 8.26
CA SER A 84 25.11 -2.79 7.50
C SER A 84 23.91 -2.85 6.56
N ALA A 85 22.75 -2.34 6.97
CA ALA A 85 21.55 -2.28 6.13
C ALA A 85 21.72 -1.31 4.93
N LEU A 86 22.26 -0.11 5.18
CA LEU A 86 22.59 0.86 4.12
C LEU A 86 23.64 0.30 3.16
N MET A 87 24.69 -0.31 3.69
CA MET A 87 25.71 -0.98 2.90
C MET A 87 25.11 -2.06 2.01
N ALA A 88 24.23 -2.92 2.53
CA ALA A 88 23.58 -3.96 1.74
C ALA A 88 22.73 -3.39 0.60
N LEU A 89 21.99 -2.30 0.84
CA LEU A 89 21.25 -1.59 -0.22
C LEU A 89 22.20 -1.00 -1.28
N GLN A 90 23.36 -0.46 -0.88
CA GLN A 90 24.36 0.04 -1.82
C GLN A 90 25.08 -1.08 -2.60
N VAL A 91 25.20 -2.27 -2.02
CA VAL A 91 25.68 -3.45 -2.74
C VAL A 91 24.67 -3.82 -3.84
N MET A 92 23.37 -3.83 -3.52
CA MET A 92 22.32 -4.00 -4.53
C MET A 92 22.42 -2.93 -5.62
N ASP A 93 22.66 -1.67 -5.25
CA ASP A 93 22.86 -0.57 -6.21
C ASP A 93 23.99 -0.87 -7.19
N LYS A 94 25.15 -1.27 -6.68
CA LYS A 94 26.34 -1.55 -7.50
C LYS A 94 26.18 -2.78 -8.39
N LEU A 95 25.34 -3.73 -7.98
CA LEU A 95 25.02 -4.93 -8.76
C LEU A 95 23.84 -4.74 -9.72
N GLY A 96 23.17 -3.57 -9.70
CA GLY A 96 22.04 -3.27 -10.58
C GLY A 96 20.74 -3.99 -10.18
N ILE A 97 20.56 -4.33 -8.91
CA ILE A 97 19.41 -5.09 -8.41
C ILE A 97 18.38 -4.13 -7.82
N ASP A 98 17.34 -3.75 -8.57
CA ASP A 98 16.39 -2.70 -8.15
C ASP A 98 15.44 -3.15 -7.04
N LYS A 99 15.08 -4.43 -7.06
CA LYS A 99 14.07 -5.02 -6.19
C LYS A 99 14.57 -6.34 -5.64
N ALA A 100 14.36 -6.58 -4.36
CA ALA A 100 14.72 -7.86 -3.76
C ALA A 100 13.80 -8.26 -2.61
N PHE A 101 13.71 -9.56 -2.39
CA PHE A 101 13.30 -10.14 -1.12
C PHE A 101 14.49 -10.08 -0.17
N ALA A 102 14.25 -10.05 1.14
CA ALA A 102 15.31 -9.99 2.13
C ALA A 102 15.10 -11.04 3.22
N LEU A 103 16.06 -11.94 3.38
CA LEU A 103 16.07 -12.98 4.39
C LEU A 103 17.28 -12.78 5.31
N GLY A 104 17.05 -12.88 6.62
CA GLY A 104 18.13 -12.74 7.58
C GLY A 104 17.92 -13.60 8.82
N THR A 105 18.99 -14.26 9.25
CA THR A 105 18.99 -15.12 10.44
C THR A 105 19.63 -14.41 11.61
N SER A 106 19.05 -14.52 12.82
CA SER A 106 19.59 -13.86 14.02
C SER A 106 19.78 -12.36 13.75
N GLN A 107 20.98 -11.77 13.99
CA GLN A 107 21.28 -10.37 13.64
C GLN A 107 20.84 -9.99 12.21
N GLY A 108 20.92 -10.94 11.27
CA GLY A 108 20.51 -10.75 9.90
C GLY A 108 19.06 -10.29 9.81
N GLY A 109 18.18 -10.85 10.66
CA GLY A 109 16.77 -10.46 10.78
C GLY A 109 16.59 -8.98 11.13
N TRP A 110 17.38 -8.46 12.07
CA TRP A 110 17.41 -7.04 12.40
C TRP A 110 17.91 -6.16 11.25
N ILE A 111 18.90 -6.64 10.50
CA ILE A 111 19.48 -5.90 9.37
C ILE A 111 18.49 -5.87 8.21
N VAL A 112 17.89 -6.99 7.82
CA VAL A 112 16.91 -7.03 6.72
C VAL A 112 15.64 -6.25 7.06
N THR A 113 15.24 -6.21 8.33
CA THR A 113 14.12 -5.36 8.76
C THR A 113 14.46 -3.88 8.61
N ARG A 114 15.70 -3.48 8.94
CA ARG A 114 16.18 -2.11 8.70
C ARG A 114 16.30 -1.80 7.21
N MET A 115 16.70 -2.76 6.38
CA MET A 115 16.67 -2.60 4.92
C MET A 115 15.25 -2.28 4.45
N ALA A 116 14.23 -3.02 4.93
CA ALA A 116 12.83 -2.76 4.59
C ALA A 116 12.31 -1.41 5.12
N LEU A 117 12.81 -0.91 6.26
CA LEU A 117 12.49 0.43 6.76
C LEU A 117 13.13 1.55 5.94
N LEU A 118 14.36 1.34 5.46
CA LEU A 118 15.11 2.32 4.64
C LEU A 118 14.66 2.34 3.18
N ALA A 119 14.24 1.18 2.66
CA ALA A 119 13.81 0.95 1.28
C ALA A 119 12.38 0.35 1.25
N PRO A 120 11.39 1.07 1.79
CA PRO A 120 10.02 0.54 1.88
C PRO A 120 9.41 0.41 0.49
N ASN A 121 8.57 -0.61 0.32
CA ASN A 121 7.68 -0.74 -0.84
C ASN A 121 6.83 0.55 -0.96
N ARG A 122 7.13 1.35 -1.99
CA ARG A 122 6.42 2.59 -2.31
C ARG A 122 5.84 2.45 -3.70
N VAL A 123 4.53 2.24 -3.76
CA VAL A 123 3.76 2.43 -4.99
C VAL A 123 3.94 3.89 -5.43
N GLY A 124 4.70 4.10 -6.51
CA GLY A 124 4.92 5.42 -7.13
C GLY A 124 6.20 6.18 -6.77
N ALA A 125 7.27 5.51 -6.29
CA ALA A 125 8.56 6.18 -6.09
C ALA A 125 9.36 6.36 -7.39
N SER A 126 10.17 7.43 -7.41
CA SER A 126 11.14 7.78 -8.46
C SER A 126 12.04 6.58 -8.82
N PRO A 127 12.56 6.47 -10.07
CA PRO A 127 13.36 5.34 -10.57
C PRO A 127 14.67 5.02 -9.81
N CYS A 128 14.95 5.68 -8.69
CA CYS A 128 16.23 5.65 -7.97
C CYS A 128 16.15 5.11 -6.54
N ILE A 129 15.01 4.59 -6.07
CA ILE A 129 14.88 4.04 -4.71
C ILE A 129 14.69 2.52 -4.80
N ARG A 130 15.63 1.76 -4.21
CA ARG A 130 15.57 0.29 -4.10
C ARG A 130 14.35 -0.13 -3.29
N GLU A 131 13.85 -1.33 -3.57
CA GLU A 131 12.61 -1.82 -2.98
C GLU A 131 12.78 -3.20 -2.35
N ILE A 132 12.45 -3.32 -1.06
CA ILE A 132 12.29 -4.63 -0.41
C ILE A 132 10.86 -5.13 -0.63
N LEU A 133 10.73 -6.17 -1.45
CA LEU A 133 9.46 -6.76 -1.88
C LEU A 133 8.83 -7.64 -0.79
N GLY A 134 9.65 -8.18 0.09
CA GLY A 134 9.20 -8.99 1.20
C GLY A 134 10.34 -9.39 2.12
N LEU A 135 9.98 -9.67 3.37
CA LEU A 135 10.89 -9.86 4.49
C LEU A 135 10.74 -11.26 5.10
N MET A 136 11.85 -11.96 5.31
CA MET A 136 11.90 -13.27 5.95
C MET A 136 12.89 -13.29 7.13
N PRO A 137 12.46 -12.86 8.33
CA PRO A 137 13.27 -12.97 9.53
C PRO A 137 13.29 -14.42 10.04
N LEU A 138 14.47 -14.93 10.38
CA LEU A 138 14.68 -16.30 10.87
C LEU A 138 15.35 -16.28 12.24
N GLY A 139 14.82 -17.04 13.21
CA GLY A 139 15.48 -17.24 14.53
C GLY A 139 15.97 -15.92 15.14
N THR A 140 15.08 -14.94 15.27
CA THR A 140 15.43 -13.55 15.59
C THR A 140 14.49 -12.99 16.66
N SER A 141 14.74 -11.76 17.10
CA SER A 141 13.74 -10.90 17.73
C SER A 141 13.77 -9.52 17.05
N MET A 142 12.86 -8.63 17.45
CA MET A 142 12.80 -7.22 17.05
C MET A 142 12.97 -6.28 18.26
N ASP A 143 13.32 -6.85 19.41
CA ASP A 143 13.68 -6.09 20.60
C ASP A 143 15.21 -6.02 20.69
N TYR A 144 15.73 -5.20 21.61
CA TYR A 144 17.14 -5.19 21.99
C TYR A 144 17.39 -6.06 23.23
N GLU A 145 16.50 -7.03 23.44
CA GLU A 145 16.50 -7.97 24.57
C GLU A 145 16.32 -7.19 25.86
N SER A 146 15.29 -6.34 25.90
CA SER A 146 14.88 -5.57 27.07
C SER A 146 14.54 -6.48 28.26
N ALA A 147 14.36 -5.87 29.44
CA ALA A 147 13.96 -6.62 30.63
C ALA A 147 12.65 -7.42 30.41
N ASP A 148 11.73 -6.89 29.60
CA ASP A 148 10.48 -7.58 29.23
C ASP A 148 10.76 -8.84 28.41
N SER A 149 11.50 -8.74 27.30
CA SER A 149 11.84 -9.92 26.47
C SER A 149 12.63 -10.96 27.25
N ARG A 150 13.55 -10.55 28.14
CA ARG A 150 14.29 -11.47 29.00
C ARG A 150 13.39 -12.18 30.00
N SER A 151 12.38 -11.49 30.57
CA SER A 151 11.39 -12.13 31.44
C SER A 151 10.56 -13.20 30.73
N LYS A 152 10.51 -13.17 29.39
CA LYS A 152 9.80 -14.10 28.51
C LYS A 152 10.71 -15.21 27.96
N GLY A 153 11.95 -15.29 28.43
CA GLY A 153 12.90 -16.35 28.08
C GLY A 153 13.91 -15.99 26.99
N CYS A 154 13.98 -14.74 26.53
CA CYS A 154 15.13 -14.32 25.71
C CYS A 154 16.41 -14.25 26.53
N TRP A 155 17.54 -14.56 25.89
CA TRP A 155 18.85 -14.51 26.52
C TRP A 155 19.27 -13.10 26.96
N ASP A 156 20.19 -13.04 27.93
CA ASP A 156 20.93 -11.83 28.28
C ASP A 156 22.34 -11.91 27.67
N PRO A 157 22.65 -11.15 26.60
CA PRO A 157 23.95 -11.21 25.96
C PRO A 157 25.06 -10.54 26.79
N VAL A 158 24.73 -9.64 27.73
CA VAL A 158 25.74 -8.81 28.39
C VAL A 158 26.71 -9.63 29.25
N PRO A 159 26.25 -10.53 30.14
CA PRO A 159 27.15 -11.32 30.97
C PRO A 159 28.02 -12.28 30.15
N ALA A 160 27.49 -12.83 29.06
CA ALA A 160 28.20 -13.78 28.22
C ALA A 160 29.26 -13.12 27.32
N LEU A 161 28.96 -11.94 26.76
CA LEU A 161 29.79 -11.33 25.72
C LEU A 161 30.72 -10.22 26.22
N ARG A 162 30.38 -9.54 27.33
CA ARG A 162 31.22 -8.46 27.88
C ARG A 162 32.66 -8.92 28.18
N PRO A 163 32.92 -10.09 28.78
CA PRO A 163 34.29 -10.52 29.05
C PRO A 163 35.15 -10.64 27.79
N PHE A 164 34.57 -11.13 26.68
CA PHE A 164 35.26 -11.20 25.40
C PHE A 164 35.52 -9.81 24.81
N TYR A 165 34.52 -8.93 24.86
CA TYR A 165 34.66 -7.55 24.42
C TYR A 165 35.80 -6.81 25.15
N GLU A 166 35.85 -6.93 26.48
CA GLU A 166 36.89 -6.33 27.31
C GLU A 166 38.26 -6.93 26.99
N LYS A 167 38.34 -8.26 26.88
CA LYS A 167 39.57 -8.99 26.50
C LYS A 167 40.15 -8.53 25.15
N TRP A 168 39.31 -8.22 24.17
CA TRP A 168 39.75 -7.78 22.85
C TRP A 168 39.95 -6.26 22.73
N THR A 169 39.63 -5.51 23.79
CA THR A 169 39.86 -4.07 23.81
C THR A 169 41.33 -3.79 24.12
N SER A 170 42.03 -3.24 23.12
CA SER A 170 43.45 -2.90 23.21
C SER A 170 43.69 -1.61 22.43
N ALA A 171 44.51 -0.73 23.02
CA ALA A 171 45.01 0.51 22.41
C ALA A 171 46.25 0.28 21.53
N VAL A 172 46.88 -0.89 21.61
CA VAL A 172 48.04 -1.29 20.80
C VAL A 172 47.62 -2.31 19.74
N ALA A 173 48.33 -2.31 18.61
CA ALA A 173 48.11 -3.26 17.53
C ALA A 173 48.40 -4.69 17.98
N THR A 174 47.57 -5.64 17.56
CA THR A 174 47.67 -7.06 17.93
C THR A 174 47.85 -7.96 16.69
N PRO A 175 49.02 -7.96 16.04
CA PRO A 175 49.25 -8.72 14.80
C PRO A 175 49.10 -10.24 14.99
N ASP A 176 49.36 -10.74 16.20
CA ASP A 176 49.26 -12.17 16.54
C ASP A 176 47.89 -12.56 17.12
N PHE A 177 46.91 -11.65 17.08
CA PHE A 177 45.57 -11.97 17.58
C PHE A 177 44.98 -13.17 16.85
N LEU A 178 44.37 -14.06 17.62
CA LEU A 178 43.58 -15.16 17.10
C LEU A 178 42.39 -15.37 18.04
N VAL A 179 41.19 -15.48 17.47
CA VAL A 179 40.00 -15.78 18.27
C VAL A 179 40.13 -17.16 18.95
N ASP A 180 39.74 -17.22 20.22
CA ASP A 180 39.91 -18.41 21.05
C ASP A 180 38.86 -19.50 20.78
N ASP A 181 39.21 -20.76 21.09
CA ASP A 181 38.32 -21.90 20.88
C ASP A 181 37.05 -21.84 21.72
N VAL A 182 37.10 -21.16 22.88
CA VAL A 182 35.92 -20.94 23.73
C VAL A 182 34.90 -20.08 23.00
N TRP A 183 35.34 -18.98 22.36
CA TRP A 183 34.47 -18.17 21.51
C TRP A 183 33.90 -18.98 20.34
N CYS A 184 34.74 -19.73 19.62
CA CYS A 184 34.28 -20.57 18.50
C CYS A 184 33.22 -21.58 18.92
N GLY A 185 33.43 -22.27 20.04
CA GLY A 185 32.48 -23.21 20.61
C GLY A 185 31.17 -22.53 21.03
N MET A 186 31.24 -21.33 21.61
CA MET A 186 30.05 -20.57 22.00
C MET A 186 29.21 -20.15 20.79
N VAL A 187 29.83 -19.59 19.73
CA VAL A 187 29.13 -19.19 18.49
C VAL A 187 28.47 -20.41 17.83
N GLY A 188 29.21 -21.51 17.69
CA GLY A 188 28.69 -22.75 17.12
C GLY A 188 27.56 -23.37 17.95
N GLY A 189 27.74 -23.44 19.27
CA GLY A 189 26.76 -24.03 20.20
C GLY A 189 25.45 -23.26 20.27
N ILE A 190 25.51 -21.93 20.38
CA ILE A 190 24.30 -21.08 20.35
C ILE A 190 23.59 -21.18 19.01
N GLY A 191 24.36 -21.18 17.91
CA GLY A 191 23.83 -21.20 16.55
C GLY A 191 23.18 -22.51 16.14
N PHE A 192 23.94 -23.60 16.17
CA PHE A 192 23.51 -24.90 15.64
C PHE A 192 22.84 -25.79 16.69
N GLY A 193 22.99 -25.50 17.98
CA GLY A 193 22.39 -26.28 19.06
C GLY A 193 22.74 -27.77 18.96
N ALA A 194 21.73 -28.63 19.11
CA ALA A 194 21.89 -30.08 19.00
C ALA A 194 22.27 -30.56 17.58
N SER A 195 22.14 -29.72 16.56
CA SER A 195 22.51 -30.03 15.17
C SER A 195 24.00 -29.80 14.86
N ALA A 196 24.80 -29.37 15.84
CA ALA A 196 26.23 -29.15 15.68
C ALA A 196 27.02 -30.47 15.55
N SER A 197 27.17 -30.99 14.32
CA SER A 197 28.08 -32.13 14.09
C SER A 197 29.54 -31.73 14.33
N GLU A 198 30.41 -32.72 14.58
CA GLU A 198 31.84 -32.48 14.77
C GLU A 198 32.48 -31.83 13.53
N GLU A 199 32.11 -32.30 12.33
CA GLU A 199 32.56 -31.73 11.06
C GLU A 199 32.12 -30.26 10.88
N LEU A 200 30.86 -29.96 11.20
CA LEU A 200 30.31 -28.61 11.10
C LEU A 200 31.00 -27.67 12.09
N SER A 201 31.22 -28.15 13.32
CA SER A 201 31.92 -27.41 14.37
C SER A 201 33.38 -27.14 14.00
N ALA A 202 34.07 -28.13 13.44
CA ALA A 202 35.44 -27.98 12.95
C ALA A 202 35.52 -26.98 11.79
N PHE A 203 34.57 -27.04 10.84
CA PHE A 203 34.49 -26.08 9.72
C PHE A 203 34.31 -24.64 10.20
N TRP A 204 33.38 -24.41 11.13
CA TRP A 204 33.12 -23.07 11.65
C TRP A 204 34.24 -22.56 12.54
N THR A 205 34.84 -23.42 13.38
CA THR A 205 36.02 -23.07 14.17
C THR A 205 37.17 -22.61 13.27
N LYS A 206 37.46 -23.36 12.20
CA LYS A 206 38.47 -22.98 11.21
C LYS A 206 38.10 -21.66 10.51
N THR A 207 36.85 -21.50 10.10
CA THR A 207 36.38 -20.29 9.41
C THR A 207 36.48 -19.05 10.30
N LEU A 208 36.06 -19.15 11.56
CA LEU A 208 36.12 -18.07 12.55
C LEU A 208 37.56 -17.64 12.82
N LYS A 209 38.47 -18.61 13.04
CA LYS A 209 39.89 -18.35 13.23
C LYS A 209 40.54 -17.67 12.02
N GLU A 210 40.12 -18.02 10.82
CA GLU A 210 40.62 -17.40 9.60
C GLU A 210 40.12 -15.96 9.42
N VAL A 211 38.85 -15.68 9.73
CA VAL A 211 38.25 -14.34 9.63
C VAL A 211 38.77 -13.42 10.73
N TYR A 212 38.94 -13.94 11.94
CA TYR A 212 39.29 -13.18 13.14
C TYR A 212 40.72 -13.47 13.60
N LYS A 213 41.66 -13.23 12.68
CA LYS A 213 43.10 -13.23 12.96
C LYS A 213 43.72 -11.85 12.73
N GLY A 214 44.80 -11.57 13.44
CA GLY A 214 45.52 -10.30 13.41
C GLY A 214 44.71 -9.12 13.93
N ASP A 215 45.30 -7.93 13.83
CA ASP A 215 44.73 -6.72 14.43
C ASP A 215 43.38 -6.33 13.81
N GLU A 216 43.25 -6.48 12.49
CA GLU A 216 42.00 -6.26 11.77
C GLU A 216 40.92 -7.27 12.19
N GLY A 217 41.28 -8.55 12.33
CA GLY A 217 40.37 -9.58 12.83
C GLY A 217 39.86 -9.28 14.24
N ARG A 218 40.75 -8.81 15.13
CA ARG A 218 40.39 -8.37 16.49
C ARG A 218 39.40 -7.22 16.47
N LYS A 219 39.70 -6.14 15.73
CA LYS A 219 38.83 -4.97 15.61
C LYS A 219 37.46 -5.38 15.06
N LYS A 220 37.47 -6.23 14.03
CA LYS A 220 36.27 -6.76 13.38
C LYS A 220 35.36 -7.53 14.36
N VAL A 221 35.89 -8.53 15.07
CA VAL A 221 35.08 -9.32 16.04
C VAL A 221 34.60 -8.46 17.21
N ARG A 222 35.44 -7.55 17.69
CA ARG A 222 35.08 -6.61 18.77
C ARG A 222 33.90 -5.73 18.35
N MET A 223 33.92 -5.21 17.13
CA MET A 223 32.82 -4.38 16.63
C MET A 223 31.54 -5.16 16.33
N ALA A 224 31.64 -6.41 15.88
CA ALA A 224 30.46 -7.29 15.79
C ALA A 224 29.79 -7.47 17.15
N VAL A 225 30.58 -7.67 18.23
CA VAL A 225 30.05 -7.76 19.61
C VAL A 225 29.45 -6.46 20.09
N ILE A 226 30.08 -5.31 19.82
CA ILE A 226 29.51 -4.00 20.20
C ILE A 226 28.15 -3.79 19.52
N CYS A 227 28.04 -4.08 18.22
CA CYS A 227 26.79 -3.92 17.49
C CYS A 227 25.66 -4.73 18.14
N LEU A 228 25.95 -5.95 18.57
CA LEU A 228 24.99 -6.73 19.34
C LEU A 228 24.70 -6.03 20.67
N LEU A 229 25.69 -5.84 21.55
CA LEU A 229 25.49 -5.29 22.91
C LEU A 229 24.81 -3.92 22.98
N SER A 230 24.93 -3.10 21.93
CA SER A 230 24.40 -1.72 21.88
C SER A 230 23.26 -1.53 20.88
N ARG A 231 22.71 -2.61 20.31
CA ARG A 231 21.61 -2.53 19.33
C ARG A 231 20.39 -1.80 19.88
N ASP A 232 19.71 -1.06 19.01
CA ASP A 232 18.40 -0.47 19.30
C ASP A 232 17.25 -1.43 18.93
N GLY A 233 16.17 -1.37 19.71
CA GLY A 233 14.95 -2.11 19.44
C GLY A 233 14.21 -1.56 18.22
N LEU A 234 13.51 -2.45 17.51
CA LEU A 234 12.71 -2.12 16.34
C LEU A 234 11.21 -2.11 16.60
N LEU A 235 10.74 -2.56 17.78
CA LEU A 235 9.31 -2.74 18.09
C LEU A 235 8.41 -1.58 17.68
N LEU A 236 8.83 -0.34 17.96
CA LEU A 236 8.05 0.87 17.65
C LEU A 236 8.05 1.23 16.16
N ARG A 237 8.92 0.63 15.36
CA ARG A 237 9.06 0.85 13.91
C ARG A 237 8.42 -0.27 13.07
N LEU A 238 8.07 -1.42 13.67
CA LEU A 238 7.52 -2.55 12.93
C LEU A 238 6.19 -2.21 12.24
N GLY A 239 5.42 -1.28 12.80
CA GLY A 239 4.19 -0.76 12.20
C GLY A 239 4.42 -0.01 10.88
N ASP A 240 5.65 0.37 10.54
CA ASP A 240 5.98 1.07 9.30
C ASP A 240 6.32 0.11 8.15
N ILE A 241 6.60 -1.16 8.44
CA ILE A 241 6.86 -2.20 7.43
C ILE A 241 5.57 -2.46 6.64
N LYS A 242 5.67 -2.36 5.31
CA LYS A 242 4.53 -2.55 4.39
C LYS A 242 4.60 -3.86 3.61
N CYS A 243 5.80 -4.33 3.26
CA CYS A 243 5.96 -5.55 2.48
C CYS A 243 5.55 -6.80 3.30
N PRO A 244 5.14 -7.91 2.65
CA PRO A 244 4.87 -9.18 3.33
C PRO A 244 6.02 -9.63 4.22
N VAL A 245 5.69 -10.18 5.38
CA VAL A 245 6.62 -10.66 6.42
C VAL A 245 6.33 -12.12 6.70
N HIS A 246 7.28 -12.99 6.38
CA HIS A 246 7.22 -14.43 6.64
C HIS A 246 8.31 -14.78 7.66
N TRP A 247 7.96 -14.80 8.93
CA TRP A 247 8.89 -15.11 10.01
C TRP A 247 8.90 -16.61 10.26
N LEU A 248 10.07 -17.24 10.26
CA LEU A 248 10.23 -18.63 10.71
C LEU A 248 11.05 -18.68 12.01
N GLN A 249 10.56 -19.43 12.99
CA GLN A 249 11.17 -19.54 14.31
C GLN A 249 11.34 -21.00 14.69
N GLY A 250 12.54 -21.38 15.12
CA GLY A 250 12.81 -22.72 15.62
C GLY A 250 12.25 -22.95 17.02
N THR A 251 11.69 -24.12 17.31
CA THR A 251 11.17 -24.43 18.66
C THR A 251 12.26 -24.64 19.70
N GLU A 252 13.49 -24.92 19.27
CA GLU A 252 14.71 -25.11 20.06
C GLU A 252 15.69 -23.92 19.93
N ASP A 253 15.22 -22.76 19.44
CA ASP A 253 15.98 -21.51 19.45
C ASP A 253 16.19 -21.05 20.90
N THR A 254 17.43 -21.20 21.39
CA THR A 254 17.79 -20.85 22.76
C THR A 254 17.91 -19.34 23.01
N PRO A 255 18.36 -18.49 22.05
CA PRO A 255 18.41 -17.05 22.29
C PRO A 255 17.07 -16.34 22.42
N PHE A 256 16.07 -16.69 21.60
CA PHE A 256 14.82 -15.93 21.49
C PHE A 256 13.58 -16.71 21.87
N GLY A 257 13.68 -18.05 21.90
CA GLY A 257 12.58 -18.92 22.29
C GLY A 257 11.35 -18.77 21.39
N LYS A 258 10.18 -19.06 21.96
CA LYS A 258 8.91 -19.14 21.22
C LYS A 258 7.97 -17.98 21.50
N THR A 259 8.03 -17.41 22.70
CA THR A 259 7.06 -16.43 23.19
C THR A 259 7.18 -15.09 22.46
N VAL A 260 8.40 -14.56 22.38
CA VAL A 260 8.66 -13.22 21.86
C VAL A 260 8.32 -13.08 20.37
N PRO A 261 8.69 -14.01 19.48
CA PRO A 261 8.27 -13.97 18.08
C PRO A 261 6.75 -13.94 17.88
N VAL A 262 5.98 -14.69 18.69
CA VAL A 262 4.50 -14.72 18.65
C VAL A 262 3.87 -13.38 19.02
N GLU A 263 4.48 -12.64 19.93
CA GLU A 263 4.02 -11.31 20.30
C GLU A 263 4.44 -10.27 19.26
N GLN A 264 5.70 -10.32 18.82
CA GLN A 264 6.28 -9.30 17.95
C GLN A 264 5.76 -9.37 16.51
N ILE A 265 5.39 -10.54 15.99
CA ILE A 265 4.80 -10.64 14.65
C ILE A 265 3.50 -9.80 14.52
N LYS A 266 2.75 -9.63 15.63
CA LYS A 266 1.52 -8.82 15.66
C LYS A 266 1.78 -7.32 15.52
N LEU A 267 3.02 -6.88 15.75
CA LEU A 267 3.40 -5.47 15.66
C LEU A 267 3.66 -5.00 14.22
N PHE A 268 3.80 -5.93 13.26
CA PHE A 268 3.84 -5.64 11.82
C PHE A 268 2.44 -5.28 11.27
N SER A 269 1.78 -4.35 11.95
CA SER A 269 0.36 -4.00 11.77
C SER A 269 0.01 -3.37 10.42
N SER A 270 1.00 -2.85 9.69
CA SER A 270 0.82 -2.33 8.33
C SER A 270 1.34 -3.26 7.23
N SER A 271 1.88 -4.43 7.57
CA SER A 271 2.31 -5.39 6.57
C SER A 271 1.09 -5.91 5.79
N VAL A 272 1.23 -6.12 4.47
CA VAL A 272 0.17 -6.76 3.67
C VAL A 272 -0.15 -8.17 4.19
N GLU A 273 0.87 -8.84 4.72
CA GLU A 273 0.77 -10.18 5.29
C GLU A 273 1.85 -10.36 6.35
N ALA A 274 1.50 -10.80 7.56
CA ALA A 274 2.46 -11.12 8.61
C ALA A 274 2.19 -12.54 9.11
N LYS A 275 3.05 -13.49 8.70
CA LYS A 275 2.94 -14.93 8.99
C LYS A 275 4.11 -15.33 9.88
N LEU A 276 3.84 -16.03 10.97
CA LEU A 276 4.84 -16.70 11.81
C LEU A 276 4.68 -18.21 11.67
N VAL A 277 5.77 -18.91 11.37
CA VAL A 277 5.82 -20.36 11.29
C VAL A 277 6.80 -20.88 12.33
N MET A 278 6.33 -21.78 13.19
CA MET A 278 7.18 -22.49 14.13
C MET A 278 7.72 -23.76 13.46
N ILE A 279 9.04 -23.95 13.48
CA ILE A 279 9.73 -25.11 12.92
C ILE A 279 10.15 -26.02 14.07
N GLU A 280 9.53 -27.19 14.13
CA GLU A 280 9.78 -28.17 15.20
C GLU A 280 11.22 -28.69 15.15
N GLY A 281 11.88 -28.74 16.31
CA GLY A 281 13.30 -29.11 16.43
C GLY A 281 14.28 -28.09 15.85
N GLY A 282 13.80 -26.95 15.35
CA GLY A 282 14.65 -25.95 14.72
C GLY A 282 15.51 -25.19 15.72
N ALA A 283 16.81 -25.07 15.44
CA ALA A 283 17.74 -24.29 16.26
C ALA A 283 17.81 -22.81 15.81
N HIS A 284 18.75 -22.07 16.39
CA HIS A 284 18.89 -20.63 16.18
C HIS A 284 19.32 -20.27 14.74
N TYR A 285 20.27 -21.00 14.16
CA TYR A 285 20.69 -20.85 12.76
C TYR A 285 19.78 -21.65 11.84
N LEU A 286 18.51 -21.26 11.83
CA LEU A 286 17.41 -22.05 11.26
C LEU A 286 17.61 -22.38 9.78
N ASN A 287 18.21 -21.48 9.00
CA ASN A 287 18.50 -21.72 7.59
C ASN A 287 19.51 -22.86 7.35
N ALA A 288 20.37 -23.16 8.33
CA ALA A 288 21.36 -24.23 8.24
C ALA A 288 20.91 -25.50 8.96
N THR A 289 20.10 -25.42 10.02
CA THR A 289 19.59 -26.61 10.71
C THR A 289 18.35 -27.20 10.03
N ASN A 290 17.53 -26.35 9.40
CA ASN A 290 16.29 -26.73 8.73
C ASN A 290 16.22 -26.13 7.32
N PRO A 291 17.18 -26.44 6.45
CA PRO A 291 17.27 -25.81 5.13
C PRO A 291 16.07 -26.14 4.26
N LYS A 292 15.48 -27.34 4.37
CA LYS A 292 14.34 -27.75 3.53
C LYS A 292 13.12 -26.86 3.77
N GLU A 293 12.77 -26.65 5.04
CA GLU A 293 11.63 -25.83 5.44
C GLU A 293 11.85 -24.36 5.09
N VAL A 294 13.06 -23.84 5.32
CA VAL A 294 13.40 -22.46 4.96
C VAL A 294 13.39 -22.24 3.45
N ASN A 295 13.94 -23.17 2.67
CA ASN A 295 13.94 -23.09 1.20
C ASN A 295 12.53 -23.15 0.63
N ALA A 296 11.68 -24.04 1.16
CA ALA A 296 10.28 -24.15 0.75
C ALA A 296 9.49 -22.87 1.07
N ALA A 297 9.67 -22.29 2.25
CA ALA A 297 9.02 -21.03 2.62
C ALA A 297 9.50 -19.86 1.74
N LEU A 298 10.80 -19.81 1.42
CA LEU A 298 11.34 -18.79 0.53
C LEU A 298 10.78 -18.91 -0.89
N LEU A 299 10.66 -20.13 -1.42
CA LEU A 299 10.00 -20.40 -2.70
C LEU A 299 8.51 -20.02 -2.67
N GLU A 300 7.77 -20.36 -1.61
CA GLU A 300 6.36 -19.98 -1.43
C GLU A 300 6.20 -18.46 -1.52
N MET A 301 7.03 -17.73 -0.76
CA MET A 301 7.00 -16.28 -0.69
C MET A 301 7.31 -15.63 -2.04
N VAL A 302 8.38 -16.09 -2.71
CA VAL A 302 8.76 -15.57 -4.02
C VAL A 302 7.72 -15.94 -5.06
N ASN A 303 7.27 -17.18 -5.16
CA ASN A 303 6.29 -17.59 -6.17
C ASN A 303 4.96 -16.86 -6.02
N LYS A 304 4.46 -16.67 -4.79
CA LYS A 304 3.21 -15.94 -4.55
C LYS A 304 3.29 -14.50 -5.06
N LEU A 305 4.38 -13.81 -4.79
CA LEU A 305 4.60 -12.43 -5.25
C LEU A 305 4.98 -12.35 -6.73
N THR A 306 5.69 -13.35 -7.25
CA THR A 306 6.07 -13.42 -8.67
C THR A 306 4.86 -13.79 -9.52
N VAL A 307 3.87 -14.54 -9.04
CA VAL A 307 2.60 -14.79 -9.76
C VAL A 307 1.72 -13.54 -9.80
N HIS A 308 1.66 -12.76 -8.71
CA HIS A 308 1.00 -11.45 -8.70
C HIS A 308 1.74 -10.43 -9.60
N THR A 309 3.08 -10.47 -9.60
CA THR A 309 3.91 -9.59 -10.43
C THR A 309 3.97 -10.07 -11.88
N LEU A 310 3.91 -11.37 -12.19
CA LEU A 310 3.84 -11.97 -13.52
C LEU A 310 2.44 -11.82 -14.12
N HIS A 311 1.37 -11.76 -13.34
CA HIS A 311 0.08 -11.31 -13.88
C HIS A 311 0.15 -9.84 -14.32
N PHE A 312 0.92 -9.00 -13.61
CA PHE A 312 1.13 -7.60 -13.96
C PHE A 312 2.22 -7.39 -15.04
N ALA A 313 3.25 -8.24 -15.04
CA ALA A 313 4.44 -8.17 -15.87
C ALA A 313 4.31 -9.04 -17.12
N ALA A 314 3.47 -10.06 -17.17
CA ALA A 314 3.03 -10.67 -18.43
C ALA A 314 2.05 -9.72 -19.14
N LEU A 315 1.24 -8.94 -18.40
CA LEU A 315 0.49 -7.81 -18.96
C LEU A 315 1.45 -6.78 -19.58
N LEU A 316 2.48 -6.34 -18.84
CA LEU A 316 3.47 -5.35 -19.31
C LEU A 316 4.50 -5.90 -20.31
N ALA A 317 4.89 -7.17 -20.24
CA ALA A 317 5.81 -7.81 -21.18
C ALA A 317 5.09 -8.19 -22.49
N HIS A 318 3.76 -8.36 -22.46
CA HIS A 318 2.98 -8.38 -23.69
C HIS A 318 3.02 -7.00 -24.38
N PHE A 319 3.00 -5.89 -23.62
CA PHE A 319 3.24 -4.53 -24.14
C PHE A 319 4.70 -4.33 -24.63
N GLU A 320 5.72 -4.74 -23.88
CA GLU A 320 7.14 -4.54 -24.26
C GLU A 320 7.61 -5.42 -25.43
N ARG A 321 7.00 -6.59 -25.64
CA ARG A 321 7.33 -7.47 -26.77
C ARG A 321 6.76 -6.93 -28.08
N GLU A 322 5.69 -6.12 -28.04
CA GLU A 322 5.23 -5.37 -29.21
C GLU A 322 6.14 -4.15 -29.47
N ASP A 323 6.61 -3.44 -28.45
CA ASP A 323 7.50 -2.28 -28.65
C ASP A 323 8.91 -2.64 -29.17
N ARG A 324 9.46 -3.82 -28.87
CA ARG A 324 10.73 -4.28 -29.47
C ARG A 324 10.61 -4.81 -30.90
N LEU A 325 9.40 -5.15 -31.36
CA LEU A 325 9.14 -5.35 -32.79
C LEU A 325 9.00 -4.01 -33.54
N PHE A 326 8.80 -2.89 -32.83
CA PHE A 326 8.63 -1.56 -33.41
C PHE A 326 9.93 -0.76 -33.64
N TRP A 327 11.09 -1.16 -33.07
CA TRP A 327 12.37 -0.44 -33.23
C TRP A 327 13.52 -1.22 -33.89
N SER A 328 13.22 -2.27 -34.67
CA SER A 328 14.18 -2.85 -35.60
C SER A 328 13.55 -3.09 -36.98
N TYR A 329 13.02 -2.04 -37.60
CA TYR A 329 12.81 -2.02 -39.05
C TYR A 329 12.97 -0.59 -39.58
N ASN A 330 14.22 -0.23 -39.90
CA ASN A 330 14.53 0.77 -40.92
C ASN A 330 15.92 0.50 -41.54
N GLY A 331 15.90 -0.39 -42.55
CA GLY A 331 16.57 -0.25 -43.85
C GLY A 331 18.10 -0.25 -43.94
N LEU A 332 18.66 -1.29 -44.60
CA LEU A 332 19.44 -1.17 -45.86
C LEU A 332 20.06 -2.54 -46.29
N GLY A 333 19.67 -3.03 -47.47
CA GLY A 333 20.59 -3.61 -48.48
C GLY A 333 20.92 -5.11 -48.53
N SER A 334 20.41 -5.78 -49.57
CA SER A 334 21.00 -6.90 -50.36
C SER A 334 21.02 -8.35 -49.83
N PRO A 335 21.09 -9.36 -50.75
CA PRO A 335 20.48 -10.68 -50.61
C PRO A 335 21.49 -11.82 -50.36
N ASN A 336 20.91 -13.00 -50.04
CA ASN A 336 21.50 -14.35 -49.94
C ASN A 336 21.63 -14.88 -48.51
N GLY A 337 20.93 -15.99 -48.22
CA GLY A 337 21.17 -16.81 -47.02
C GLY A 337 19.93 -17.54 -46.54
N GLN A 338 19.89 -18.83 -46.79
CA GLN A 338 18.80 -19.79 -46.60
C GLN A 338 18.91 -20.52 -45.24
N PHE A 339 17.85 -21.28 -44.88
CA PHE A 339 17.70 -22.36 -43.86
C PHE A 339 17.13 -21.96 -42.48
N ASP A 340 15.87 -22.33 -42.15
CA ASP A 340 15.32 -23.65 -41.70
C ASP A 340 15.65 -23.95 -40.21
N PHE A 341 14.83 -24.52 -39.32
CA PHE A 341 13.78 -25.56 -39.39
C PHE A 341 12.89 -25.50 -38.13
N PHE A 342 11.61 -25.84 -38.27
CA PHE A 342 10.74 -26.32 -37.19
C PHE A 342 11.28 -27.67 -36.65
N GLY A 343 11.31 -27.84 -35.32
CA GLY A 343 11.54 -29.12 -34.65
C GLY A 343 10.41 -29.39 -33.66
N SER A 344 9.57 -30.37 -33.98
CA SER A 344 8.37 -30.81 -33.27
C SER A 344 8.67 -31.53 -31.95
N SER A 345 7.90 -31.22 -30.90
CA SER A 345 7.31 -32.23 -30.01
C SER A 345 6.23 -31.59 -29.14
N ASN A 346 5.00 -32.07 -29.34
CA ASN A 346 3.79 -31.77 -28.59
C ASN A 346 3.94 -32.21 -27.11
N GLU A 347 3.50 -31.35 -26.19
CA GLU A 347 2.67 -31.66 -24.99
C GLU A 347 2.82 -30.50 -23.98
N CYS A 348 1.72 -29.79 -23.72
CA CYS A 348 1.62 -28.78 -22.66
C CYS A 348 0.86 -29.40 -21.48
N PRO A 349 1.40 -29.43 -20.25
CA PRO A 349 0.66 -29.95 -19.10
C PRO A 349 -0.43 -28.95 -18.68
N GLN A 350 -1.65 -29.43 -18.53
CA GLN A 350 -2.74 -28.75 -17.82
C GLN A 350 -2.40 -28.67 -16.34
N ASN A 351 -2.27 -27.46 -15.77
CA ASN A 351 -2.23 -27.26 -14.32
C ASN A 351 -3.33 -26.28 -13.90
N GLU A 352 -4.15 -26.76 -12.97
CA GLU A 352 -5.34 -26.13 -12.38
C GLU A 352 -4.97 -24.92 -11.48
N TRP A 353 -5.79 -23.86 -11.52
CA TRP A 353 -5.68 -22.70 -10.64
C TRP A 353 -6.68 -22.83 -9.46
N GLN A 354 -6.19 -22.83 -8.21
CA GLN A 354 -7.04 -22.78 -7.01
C GLN A 354 -7.15 -21.35 -6.46
N CYS A 355 -8.38 -20.87 -6.25
CA CYS A 355 -8.69 -19.61 -5.57
C CYS A 355 -8.71 -19.77 -4.04
N ILE A 356 -8.28 -18.72 -3.33
CA ILE A 356 -8.24 -18.67 -1.85
C ILE A 356 -9.10 -17.47 -1.38
N PHE A 357 -10.39 -17.73 -1.12
CA PHE A 357 -11.24 -16.95 -0.19
C PHE A 357 -12.13 -17.92 0.62
N PRO A 358 -12.58 -17.56 1.85
CA PRO A 358 -13.22 -18.50 2.77
C PRO A 358 -14.54 -19.07 2.22
N LYS A 359 -14.73 -20.38 2.38
CA LYS A 359 -15.80 -21.22 1.81
C LYS A 359 -17.25 -20.95 2.26
N GLU A 360 -17.54 -19.88 2.99
CA GLU A 360 -18.84 -19.77 3.70
C GLU A 360 -19.97 -18.99 2.98
N TYR A 361 -19.73 -18.33 1.83
CA TYR A 361 -20.75 -17.46 1.23
C TYR A 361 -21.03 -17.63 -0.28
N GLY A 362 -20.51 -18.67 -0.95
CA GLY A 362 -20.91 -18.98 -2.34
C GLY A 362 -20.60 -17.90 -3.40
N LEU A 363 -19.59 -17.05 -3.15
CA LEU A 363 -19.19 -15.94 -4.03
C LEU A 363 -18.04 -16.28 -5.00
N GLU A 364 -17.53 -17.52 -5.01
CA GLU A 364 -16.40 -17.93 -5.87
C GLU A 364 -16.75 -17.96 -7.36
N SER A 365 -17.93 -18.47 -7.75
CA SER A 365 -18.36 -18.44 -9.17
C SER A 365 -18.43 -17.01 -9.68
N PHE A 366 -18.93 -16.09 -8.87
CA PHE A 366 -19.15 -14.71 -9.29
C PHE A 366 -17.86 -13.93 -9.60
N CYS A 367 -16.76 -14.20 -8.88
CA CYS A 367 -15.46 -13.55 -9.13
C CYS A 367 -14.62 -14.24 -10.21
N LEU A 368 -14.66 -15.58 -10.28
CA LEU A 368 -13.98 -16.35 -11.35
C LEU A 368 -14.61 -16.08 -12.72
N ASP A 369 -15.94 -15.98 -12.78
CA ASP A 369 -16.67 -15.63 -14.01
C ASP A 369 -16.35 -14.20 -14.46
N MET A 370 -16.23 -13.25 -13.52
CA MET A 370 -15.88 -11.86 -13.84
C MET A 370 -14.46 -11.69 -14.40
N ALA A 371 -13.48 -12.47 -13.91
CA ALA A 371 -12.07 -12.31 -14.30
C ALA A 371 -11.68 -13.10 -15.56
N HIS A 372 -12.31 -14.25 -15.82
CA HIS A 372 -11.90 -15.15 -16.91
C HIS A 372 -12.82 -15.18 -18.13
N GLY A 373 -13.87 -14.35 -18.19
CA GLY A 373 -14.77 -14.35 -19.34
C GLY A 373 -15.32 -15.75 -19.57
N GLY A 374 -16.06 -16.27 -18.59
CA GLY A 374 -16.83 -17.52 -18.62
C GLY A 374 -16.44 -18.52 -19.72
N LYS A 375 -15.33 -19.24 -19.53
CA LYS A 375 -15.08 -20.49 -20.26
C LYS A 375 -15.60 -21.65 -19.42
N ASP A 376 -16.92 -21.80 -19.43
CA ASP A 376 -17.52 -23.08 -19.08
C ASP A 376 -17.46 -23.99 -20.30
N SER A 377 -16.78 -25.12 -20.13
CA SER A 377 -16.81 -26.26 -21.05
C SER A 377 -18.24 -26.78 -21.15
N ASP A 378 -18.90 -26.54 -22.30
CA ASP A 378 -19.85 -27.42 -23.01
C ASP A 378 -20.92 -26.69 -23.86
N HIS A 379 -20.84 -25.37 -24.03
CA HIS A 379 -21.63 -24.65 -25.04
C HIS A 379 -20.75 -23.73 -25.87
N GLU A 380 -20.97 -23.73 -27.20
CA GLU A 380 -20.26 -22.91 -28.21
C GLU A 380 -19.86 -21.52 -27.68
N ASP A 381 -18.59 -21.14 -27.86
CA ASP A 381 -17.92 -19.93 -27.36
C ASP A 381 -18.80 -18.64 -27.43
N SER A 382 -19.58 -18.37 -26.37
CA SER A 382 -20.52 -17.23 -26.29
C SER A 382 -20.24 -16.38 -25.04
N LEU A 383 -19.93 -15.10 -25.24
CA LEU A 383 -19.69 -14.14 -24.16
C LEU A 383 -20.97 -13.48 -23.61
N GLN A 384 -22.13 -13.86 -24.16
CA GLN A 384 -23.42 -13.26 -23.80
C GLN A 384 -23.81 -13.44 -22.31
N PRO A 385 -23.62 -14.63 -21.70
CA PRO A 385 -23.95 -14.83 -20.29
C PRO A 385 -23.11 -13.93 -19.37
N TRP A 386 -21.81 -13.80 -19.67
CA TRP A 386 -20.88 -12.97 -18.92
C TRP A 386 -21.26 -11.49 -18.97
N VAL A 387 -21.51 -10.94 -20.16
CA VAL A 387 -21.90 -9.52 -20.31
C VAL A 387 -23.20 -9.24 -19.57
N THR A 388 -24.17 -10.15 -19.68
CA THR A 388 -25.49 -9.98 -19.08
C THR A 388 -25.42 -10.03 -17.55
N ALA A 389 -24.74 -11.04 -16.98
CA ALA A 389 -24.58 -11.21 -15.54
C ALA A 389 -23.80 -10.04 -14.92
N THR A 390 -22.70 -9.64 -15.55
CA THR A 390 -21.86 -8.53 -15.11
C THR A 390 -22.64 -7.22 -15.14
N THR A 391 -23.27 -6.89 -16.28
CA THR A 391 -24.05 -5.65 -16.43
C THR A 391 -25.22 -5.57 -15.45
N ALA A 392 -25.97 -6.66 -15.29
CA ALA A 392 -27.10 -6.69 -14.37
C ALA A 392 -26.67 -6.49 -12.92
N SER A 393 -25.63 -7.21 -12.48
CA SER A 393 -25.18 -7.16 -11.08
C SER A 393 -24.62 -5.79 -10.67
N VAL A 394 -23.77 -5.17 -11.50
CA VAL A 394 -23.21 -3.84 -11.19
C VAL A 394 -24.28 -2.74 -11.22
N THR A 395 -25.27 -2.88 -12.10
CA THR A 395 -26.42 -1.95 -12.18
C THR A 395 -27.30 -2.04 -10.94
N VAL A 396 -27.59 -3.27 -10.47
CA VAL A 396 -28.35 -3.48 -9.23
C VAL A 396 -27.61 -2.88 -8.04
N LEU A 397 -26.30 -3.09 -7.95
CA LEU A 397 -25.47 -2.49 -6.91
C LEU A 397 -25.55 -0.96 -6.93
N ALA A 398 -25.40 -0.33 -8.10
CA ALA A 398 -25.52 1.12 -8.24
C ALA A 398 -26.90 1.66 -7.82
N PHE A 399 -27.97 0.95 -8.20
CA PHE A 399 -29.34 1.29 -7.81
C PHE A 399 -29.54 1.25 -6.29
N VAL A 400 -29.09 0.16 -5.64
CA VAL A 400 -29.16 0.01 -4.19
C VAL A 400 -28.45 1.16 -3.49
N MET A 401 -27.26 1.55 -3.96
CA MET A 401 -26.48 2.62 -3.35
C MET A 401 -27.17 4.00 -3.42
N ILE A 402 -27.92 4.28 -4.49
CA ILE A 402 -28.73 5.49 -4.59
C ILE A 402 -29.93 5.45 -3.65
N CYS A 403 -30.62 4.32 -3.57
CA CYS A 403 -31.71 4.13 -2.61
C CYS A 403 -31.22 4.37 -1.17
N LEU A 404 -30.04 3.86 -0.82
CA LEU A 404 -29.41 4.12 0.47
C LEU A 404 -29.06 5.60 0.68
N ARG A 405 -28.57 6.30 -0.35
CA ARG A 405 -28.31 7.75 -0.28
C ARG A 405 -29.61 8.53 -0.01
N LEU A 406 -30.69 8.23 -0.73
CA LEU A 406 -31.99 8.90 -0.53
C LEU A 406 -32.59 8.59 0.85
N LEU A 407 -32.46 7.34 1.32
CA LEU A 407 -32.84 6.94 2.67
C LEU A 407 -32.05 7.72 3.74
N ALA A 408 -30.73 7.88 3.56
CA ALA A 408 -29.89 8.67 4.47
C ALA A 408 -30.37 10.13 4.57
N ARG A 409 -30.77 10.73 3.44
CA ARG A 409 -31.30 12.09 3.37
C ARG A 409 -32.65 12.21 4.06
N TRP A 410 -33.52 11.24 3.85
CA TRP A 410 -34.85 11.19 4.45
C TRP A 410 -34.78 11.07 5.98
N GLU A 411 -33.97 10.13 6.50
CA GLU A 411 -33.71 9.95 7.94
C GLU A 411 -33.18 11.22 8.60
N ARG A 412 -32.30 11.96 7.91
CA ARG A 412 -31.73 13.23 8.39
C ARG A 412 -32.65 14.43 8.18
N LYS A 413 -33.85 14.24 7.60
CA LYS A 413 -34.80 15.31 7.21
C LYS A 413 -34.13 16.43 6.40
N GLN A 414 -33.13 16.08 5.59
CA GLN A 414 -32.40 17.02 4.76
C GLN A 414 -33.13 17.22 3.43
N LYS A 415 -33.21 18.46 2.95
CA LYS A 415 -33.71 18.75 1.60
C LYS A 415 -32.74 18.17 0.57
N LEU A 416 -33.30 17.55 -0.47
CA LEU A 416 -32.55 17.13 -1.65
C LEU A 416 -31.93 18.36 -2.30
N TRP A 417 -30.67 18.24 -2.71
CA TRP A 417 -29.94 19.32 -3.36
C TRP A 417 -29.49 18.87 -4.75
N TRP A 418 -28.89 19.79 -5.51
CA TRP A 418 -28.52 19.52 -6.91
C TRP A 418 -27.59 18.30 -7.06
N ASP A 419 -26.74 17.99 -6.08
CA ASP A 419 -25.91 16.79 -6.07
C ASP A 419 -26.74 15.49 -6.08
N ASP A 420 -27.83 15.45 -5.31
CA ASP A 420 -28.71 14.30 -5.20
C ASP A 420 -29.60 14.13 -6.46
N TRP A 421 -30.04 15.23 -7.07
CA TRP A 421 -30.80 15.18 -8.33
C TRP A 421 -29.94 14.72 -9.51
N MET A 422 -28.69 15.20 -9.59
CA MET A 422 -27.77 14.83 -10.67
C MET A 422 -27.38 13.36 -10.64
N ILE A 423 -27.23 12.75 -9.45
CA ILE A 423 -26.92 11.32 -9.35
C ILE A 423 -28.13 10.44 -9.68
N VAL A 424 -29.34 10.85 -9.27
CA VAL A 424 -30.58 10.16 -9.67
C VAL A 424 -30.78 10.23 -11.18
N PHE A 425 -30.50 11.39 -11.77
CA PHE A 425 -30.53 11.57 -13.23
C PHE A 425 -29.49 10.70 -13.93
N SER A 426 -28.26 10.65 -13.41
CA SER A 426 -27.21 9.75 -13.89
C SER A 426 -27.69 8.28 -13.89
N MET A 427 -28.33 7.82 -12.82
CA MET A 427 -28.85 6.44 -12.76
C MET A 427 -29.96 6.17 -13.77
N GLY A 428 -30.87 7.12 -13.98
CA GLY A 428 -31.86 7.01 -15.06
C GLY A 428 -31.17 6.81 -16.41
N TRP A 429 -30.12 7.58 -16.68
CA TRP A 429 -29.30 7.45 -17.88
C TRP A 429 -28.55 6.11 -17.95
N ASN A 430 -28.05 5.62 -16.82
CA ASN A 430 -27.40 4.31 -16.72
C ASN A 430 -28.34 3.18 -17.13
N LEU A 431 -29.60 3.22 -16.68
CA LEU A 431 -30.62 2.24 -17.06
C LEU A 431 -30.93 2.27 -18.56
N VAL A 432 -30.93 3.45 -19.19
CA VAL A 432 -31.11 3.58 -20.64
C VAL A 432 -29.95 2.92 -21.38
N VAL A 433 -28.70 3.18 -20.98
CA VAL A 433 -27.51 2.56 -21.58
C VAL A 433 -27.57 1.04 -21.43
N VAL A 434 -27.88 0.53 -20.24
CA VAL A 434 -28.05 -0.90 -19.97
C VAL A 434 -29.15 -1.52 -20.86
N GLY A 435 -30.24 -0.80 -21.10
CA GLY A 435 -31.28 -1.21 -22.04
C GLY A 435 -30.74 -1.40 -23.47
N PHE A 436 -29.90 -0.49 -23.95
CA PHE A 436 -29.21 -0.65 -25.25
C PHE A 436 -28.20 -1.80 -25.23
N ILE A 437 -27.50 -2.04 -24.13
CA ILE A 437 -26.59 -3.18 -23.97
C ILE A 437 -27.35 -4.50 -24.14
N PHE A 438 -28.49 -4.68 -23.45
CA PHE A 438 -29.31 -5.88 -23.62
C PHE A 438 -29.93 -5.99 -25.00
N ALA A 439 -30.27 -4.87 -25.63
CA ALA A 439 -30.72 -4.85 -27.01
C ALA A 439 -29.61 -5.33 -27.96
N MET A 440 -28.35 -4.92 -27.76
CA MET A 440 -27.20 -5.42 -28.54
C MET A 440 -26.94 -6.92 -28.29
N VAL A 441 -27.04 -7.40 -27.05
CA VAL A 441 -26.94 -8.85 -26.75
C VAL A 441 -28.02 -9.63 -27.51
N LYS A 442 -29.26 -9.14 -27.52
CA LYS A 442 -30.37 -9.76 -28.25
C LYS A 442 -30.11 -9.85 -29.76
N GLU A 443 -29.47 -8.84 -30.33
CA GLU A 443 -29.11 -8.83 -31.77
C GLU A 443 -27.90 -9.73 -32.09
N GLY A 444 -27.20 -10.28 -31.09
CA GLY A 444 -26.08 -11.21 -31.29
C GLY A 444 -24.71 -10.68 -30.86
N MET A 445 -24.63 -9.58 -30.12
CA MET A 445 -23.37 -9.14 -29.50
C MET A 445 -22.89 -10.20 -28.51
N GLY A 446 -21.61 -10.58 -28.58
CA GLY A 446 -21.02 -11.67 -27.79
C GLY A 446 -20.98 -13.03 -28.50
N LEU A 447 -21.48 -13.11 -29.74
CA LEU A 447 -21.35 -14.26 -30.63
C LEU A 447 -20.38 -13.93 -31.79
N HIS A 448 -19.68 -14.94 -32.30
CA HIS A 448 -18.76 -14.77 -33.43
C HIS A 448 -19.50 -14.29 -34.70
N ALA A 449 -19.03 -13.17 -35.27
CA ALA A 449 -19.69 -12.50 -36.39
C ALA A 449 -19.76 -13.36 -37.68
N GLY A 450 -18.84 -14.32 -37.84
CA GLY A 450 -18.74 -15.17 -39.03
C GLY A 450 -19.67 -16.38 -39.08
N THR A 451 -20.17 -16.86 -37.94
CA THR A 451 -20.92 -18.13 -37.84
C THR A 451 -22.35 -17.97 -37.32
N ALA A 452 -22.61 -16.98 -36.47
CA ALA A 452 -23.86 -16.90 -35.70
C ALA A 452 -24.71 -15.63 -35.92
N VAL A 453 -24.17 -14.57 -36.55
CA VAL A 453 -24.83 -13.25 -36.62
C VAL A 453 -25.06 -12.79 -38.07
N PRO A 454 -26.33 -12.67 -38.53
CA PRO A 454 -26.65 -12.12 -39.85
C PRO A 454 -26.14 -10.69 -40.03
N ILE A 455 -25.77 -10.32 -41.27
CA ILE A 455 -25.28 -8.97 -41.62
C ILE A 455 -26.29 -7.87 -41.22
N SER A 456 -27.60 -8.15 -41.31
CA SER A 456 -28.67 -7.25 -40.86
C SER A 456 -28.55 -6.89 -39.37
N ASN A 457 -28.20 -7.88 -38.55
CA ASN A 457 -28.10 -7.74 -37.10
C ASN A 457 -26.79 -7.04 -36.73
N GLN A 458 -25.70 -7.26 -37.48
CA GLN A 458 -24.43 -6.55 -37.30
C GLN A 458 -24.60 -5.04 -37.53
N VAL A 459 -25.33 -4.65 -38.59
CA VAL A 459 -25.68 -3.25 -38.85
C VAL A 459 -26.50 -2.67 -37.69
N MET A 460 -27.37 -3.49 -37.12
CA MET A 460 -28.22 -3.10 -36.00
C MET A 460 -27.37 -2.88 -34.72
N ILE A 461 -26.48 -3.81 -34.38
CA ILE A 461 -25.52 -3.69 -33.26
C ILE A 461 -24.71 -2.40 -33.40
N ALA A 462 -24.18 -2.10 -34.59
CA ALA A 462 -23.42 -0.87 -34.83
C ALA A 462 -24.25 0.41 -34.60
N LYS A 463 -25.53 0.42 -34.97
CA LYS A 463 -26.45 1.54 -34.72
C LYS A 463 -26.69 1.74 -33.22
N PHE A 464 -26.96 0.66 -32.48
CA PHE A 464 -27.13 0.73 -31.03
C PHE A 464 -25.83 1.14 -30.31
N LEU A 465 -24.68 0.68 -30.78
CA LEU A 465 -23.39 1.02 -30.20
C LEU A 465 -23.12 2.53 -30.23
N VAL A 466 -23.37 3.20 -31.35
CA VAL A 466 -23.18 4.66 -31.45
C VAL A 466 -24.10 5.41 -30.47
N VAL A 467 -25.36 4.99 -30.37
CA VAL A 467 -26.31 5.60 -29.44
C VAL A 467 -25.87 5.34 -28.00
N ALA A 468 -25.48 4.11 -27.67
CA ALA A 468 -25.00 3.72 -26.35
C ALA A 468 -23.73 4.48 -25.94
N GLU A 469 -22.78 4.69 -26.85
CA GLU A 469 -21.54 5.43 -26.60
C GLU A 469 -21.82 6.90 -26.26
N ILE A 470 -22.70 7.57 -27.03
CA ILE A 470 -23.11 8.94 -26.73
C ILE A 470 -23.76 9.00 -25.34
N LEU A 471 -24.69 8.09 -25.06
CA LEU A 471 -25.38 8.05 -23.78
C LEU A 471 -24.41 7.76 -22.61
N TYR A 472 -23.43 6.90 -22.81
CA TYR A 472 -22.37 6.60 -21.84
C TYR A 472 -21.57 7.86 -21.45
N VAL A 473 -21.13 8.65 -22.43
CA VAL A 473 -20.35 9.86 -22.15
C VAL A 473 -21.16 10.86 -21.33
N PHE A 474 -22.46 11.00 -21.64
CA PHE A 474 -23.37 11.81 -20.82
C PHE A 474 -23.52 11.28 -19.39
N ASN A 475 -23.64 9.95 -19.20
CA ASN A 475 -23.70 9.36 -17.86
C ASN A 475 -22.47 9.72 -17.01
N LEU A 476 -21.28 9.65 -17.58
CA LEU A 476 -20.04 10.04 -16.89
C LEU A 476 -20.08 11.51 -16.45
N VAL A 477 -20.57 12.40 -17.30
CA VAL A 477 -20.69 13.84 -17.00
C VAL A 477 -21.63 14.07 -15.82
N TRP A 478 -22.81 13.45 -15.82
CA TRP A 478 -23.78 13.61 -14.73
C TRP A 478 -23.23 13.11 -13.41
N THR A 479 -22.51 11.99 -13.43
CA THR A 479 -21.84 11.42 -12.26
C THR A 479 -20.74 12.37 -11.73
N LYS A 480 -19.86 12.86 -12.61
CA LYS A 480 -18.78 13.80 -12.24
C LYS A 480 -19.34 15.12 -11.70
N LEU A 481 -20.40 15.66 -12.32
CA LEU A 481 -21.07 16.88 -11.85
C LEU A 481 -21.72 16.67 -10.47
N SER A 482 -22.33 15.51 -10.21
CA SER A 482 -22.87 15.20 -8.88
C SER A 482 -21.76 15.20 -7.81
N ILE A 483 -20.61 14.58 -8.09
CA ILE A 483 -19.47 14.54 -7.18
C ILE A 483 -18.93 15.96 -6.94
N LEU A 484 -18.74 16.75 -7.99
CA LEU A 484 -18.27 18.13 -7.90
C LEU A 484 -19.24 19.04 -7.11
N LEU A 485 -20.55 18.89 -7.29
CA LEU A 485 -21.56 19.63 -6.54
C LEU A 485 -21.60 19.22 -5.06
N MET A 486 -21.44 17.93 -4.78
CA MET A 486 -21.30 17.42 -3.41
C MET A 486 -20.05 18.01 -2.75
N TYR A 487 -18.93 18.01 -3.45
CA TYR A 487 -17.67 18.62 -3.03
C TYR A 487 -17.81 20.12 -2.79
N TYR A 488 -18.47 20.85 -3.69
CA TYR A 488 -18.80 22.26 -3.55
C TYR A 488 -19.63 22.56 -2.29
N ARG A 489 -20.52 21.64 -1.92
CA ARG A 489 -21.36 21.74 -0.72
C ARG A 489 -20.60 21.42 0.58
N ILE A 490 -19.69 20.45 0.55
CA ILE A 490 -18.93 20.02 1.73
C ILE A 490 -17.85 21.06 2.07
N PHE A 491 -17.06 21.48 1.08
CA PHE A 491 -15.91 22.35 1.29
C PHE A 491 -16.25 23.80 0.93
N HIS A 492 -16.27 24.69 1.94
CA HIS A 492 -16.65 26.09 1.76
C HIS A 492 -15.49 27.02 1.32
N PHE A 493 -14.29 26.48 1.07
CA PHE A 493 -13.11 27.27 0.74
C PHE A 493 -13.15 27.86 -0.69
N PRO A 494 -12.69 29.11 -0.89
CA PRO A 494 -12.77 29.78 -2.20
C PRO A 494 -11.91 29.12 -3.27
N TYR A 495 -10.72 28.61 -2.93
CA TYR A 495 -9.87 27.84 -3.84
C TYR A 495 -10.60 26.59 -4.35
N PHE A 496 -11.25 25.85 -3.44
CA PHE A 496 -11.92 24.60 -3.74
C PHE A 496 -13.09 24.81 -4.70
N LYS A 497 -13.90 25.85 -4.47
CA LYS A 497 -15.00 26.24 -5.36
C LYS A 497 -14.49 26.61 -6.76
N ARG A 498 -13.39 27.36 -6.84
CA ARG A 498 -12.79 27.77 -8.12
C ARG A 498 -12.38 26.56 -8.97
N TRP A 499 -11.71 25.58 -8.38
CA TRP A 499 -11.32 24.36 -9.09
C TRP A 499 -12.52 23.48 -9.46
N ALA A 500 -13.54 23.39 -8.61
CA ALA A 500 -14.76 22.66 -8.94
C ALA A 500 -15.46 23.25 -10.17
N TYR A 501 -15.52 24.58 -10.31
CA TYR A 501 -16.04 25.23 -11.52
C TYR A 501 -15.17 25.01 -12.75
N ILE A 502 -13.84 25.07 -12.63
CA ILE A 502 -12.91 24.83 -13.75
C ILE A 502 -13.09 23.40 -14.28
N ILE A 503 -13.03 22.40 -13.40
CA ILE A 503 -13.17 20.99 -13.79
C ILE A 503 -14.59 20.73 -14.32
N GLY A 504 -15.63 21.26 -13.66
CA GLY A 504 -17.01 21.09 -14.12
C GLY A 504 -17.25 21.69 -15.51
N THR A 505 -16.73 22.89 -15.77
CA THR A 505 -16.83 23.54 -17.08
C THR A 505 -16.07 22.73 -18.14
N PHE A 506 -14.87 22.24 -17.81
CA PHE A 506 -14.11 21.37 -18.70
C PHE A 506 -14.88 20.11 -19.08
N VAL A 507 -15.47 19.41 -18.10
CA VAL A 507 -16.25 18.18 -18.34
C VAL A 507 -17.47 18.44 -19.22
N VAL A 508 -18.17 19.56 -19.04
CA VAL A 508 -19.33 19.94 -19.87
C VAL A 508 -18.91 20.30 -21.30
N LEU A 509 -17.83 21.07 -21.49
CA LEU A 509 -17.30 21.38 -22.82
C LEU A 509 -16.80 20.12 -23.53
N TRP A 510 -16.15 19.23 -22.77
CA TRP A 510 -15.64 17.97 -23.28
C TRP A 510 -16.75 17.07 -23.84
N VAL A 511 -17.88 16.89 -23.15
CA VAL A 511 -18.99 16.07 -23.69
C VAL A 511 -19.62 16.68 -24.93
N ILE A 512 -19.69 18.00 -25.02
CA ILE A 512 -20.18 18.67 -26.23
C ILE A 512 -19.25 18.34 -27.40
N CYS A 513 -17.94 18.48 -27.23
CA CYS A 513 -16.94 18.15 -28.25
C CYS A 513 -16.99 16.67 -28.66
N ILE A 514 -17.00 15.75 -27.70
CA ILE A 514 -17.02 14.32 -27.94
C ILE A 514 -18.33 13.87 -28.60
N THR A 515 -19.46 14.46 -28.23
CA THR A 515 -20.76 14.18 -28.87
C THR A 515 -20.72 14.55 -30.35
N PHE A 516 -20.22 15.74 -30.71
CA PHE A 516 -20.06 16.11 -32.11
C PHE A 516 -19.08 15.21 -32.85
N LEU A 517 -18.00 14.80 -32.18
CA LEU A 517 -17.01 13.89 -32.77
C LEU A 517 -17.64 12.52 -33.08
N PHE A 518 -18.40 11.92 -32.15
CA PHE A 518 -19.08 10.64 -32.39
C PHE A 518 -20.19 10.74 -33.43
N ILE A 519 -20.96 11.84 -33.46
CA ILE A 519 -21.98 12.07 -34.49
C ILE A 519 -21.35 12.20 -35.88
N PHE A 520 -20.21 12.89 -35.99
CA PHE A 520 -19.54 13.14 -37.27
C PHE A 520 -18.29 12.27 -37.50
N ILE A 521 -18.23 11.09 -36.85
CA ILE A 521 -17.06 10.20 -36.93
C ILE A 521 -16.77 9.75 -38.37
N CYS A 522 -17.82 9.60 -39.18
CA CYS A 522 -17.77 9.35 -40.61
C CYS A 522 -18.66 10.33 -41.36
N VAL A 523 -18.22 10.75 -42.55
CA VAL A 523 -18.99 11.56 -43.50
C VAL A 523 -19.07 10.78 -44.82
N PRO A 524 -20.24 10.23 -45.19
CA PRO A 524 -21.51 10.21 -44.46
C PRO A 524 -21.52 9.20 -43.28
N VAL A 525 -22.32 9.44 -42.23
CA VAL A 525 -22.43 8.58 -41.03
C VAL A 525 -22.76 7.12 -41.38
N GLN A 526 -23.50 6.94 -42.47
CA GLN A 526 -23.88 5.65 -43.04
C GLN A 526 -22.68 4.74 -43.34
N LYS A 527 -21.49 5.33 -43.55
CA LYS A 527 -20.26 4.59 -43.79
C LYS A 527 -19.80 3.77 -42.57
N LEU A 528 -20.22 4.11 -41.36
CA LEU A 528 -19.87 3.35 -40.16
C LEU A 528 -20.50 1.94 -40.17
N TRP A 529 -21.74 1.82 -40.66
CA TRP A 529 -22.45 0.54 -40.78
C TRP A 529 -22.29 -0.13 -42.16
N TYR A 530 -21.96 0.64 -43.19
CA TYR A 530 -21.70 0.14 -44.54
C TYR A 530 -20.28 0.54 -44.99
N PRO A 531 -19.26 -0.28 -44.68
CA PRO A 531 -17.85 0.07 -44.92
C PRO A 531 -17.52 0.38 -46.39
N ASN A 532 -18.28 -0.20 -47.32
CA ASN A 532 -18.09 -0.07 -48.77
C ASN A 532 -18.63 1.25 -49.36
N LEU A 533 -19.30 2.10 -48.57
CA LEU A 533 -19.79 3.39 -49.06
C LEU A 533 -18.64 4.40 -49.31
N PRO A 534 -18.69 5.20 -50.38
CA PRO A 534 -17.74 6.28 -50.60
C PRO A 534 -17.90 7.35 -49.51
N GLY A 535 -16.78 7.79 -48.94
CA GLY A 535 -16.76 8.73 -47.83
C GLY A 535 -15.45 8.69 -47.04
N ARG A 536 -15.33 9.54 -46.02
CA ARG A 536 -14.15 9.62 -45.14
C ARG A 536 -14.56 9.42 -43.68
N CYS A 537 -13.74 8.73 -42.91
CA CYS A 537 -13.90 8.57 -41.47
C CYS A 537 -12.66 9.11 -40.75
N ILE A 538 -12.85 9.68 -39.58
CA ILE A 538 -11.75 10.00 -38.65
C ILE A 538 -11.13 8.70 -38.12
N ASN A 539 -9.86 8.75 -37.71
CA ASN A 539 -9.20 7.63 -37.06
C ASN A 539 -9.96 7.25 -35.77
N GLN A 540 -10.64 6.10 -35.80
CA GLN A 540 -11.52 5.63 -34.73
C GLN A 540 -10.72 5.30 -33.46
N VAL A 541 -9.57 4.64 -33.62
CA VAL A 541 -8.68 4.29 -32.49
C VAL A 541 -8.16 5.56 -31.80
N GLY A 542 -7.66 6.53 -32.56
CA GLY A 542 -7.17 7.80 -32.01
C GLY A 542 -8.26 8.59 -31.29
N THR A 543 -9.50 8.53 -31.80
CA THR A 543 -10.68 9.14 -31.15
C THR A 543 -10.97 8.49 -29.81
N TRP A 544 -11.00 7.16 -29.76
CA TRP A 544 -11.28 6.44 -28.53
C TRP A 544 -10.17 6.58 -27.49
N VAL A 545 -8.91 6.63 -27.93
CA VAL A 545 -7.76 6.96 -27.06
C VAL A 545 -7.91 8.35 -26.45
N ALA A 546 -8.26 9.36 -27.25
CA ALA A 546 -8.48 10.72 -26.75
C ALA A 546 -9.66 10.79 -25.76
N ASN A 547 -10.73 10.06 -26.03
CA ASN A 547 -11.89 9.93 -25.13
C ASN A 547 -11.46 9.33 -23.78
N ALA A 548 -10.83 8.15 -23.80
CA ALA A 548 -10.39 7.46 -22.59
C ALA A 548 -9.37 8.25 -21.77
N ALA A 549 -8.36 8.83 -22.42
CA ALA A 549 -7.36 9.66 -21.74
C ALA A 549 -7.98 10.88 -21.04
N SER A 550 -8.95 11.53 -21.70
CA SER A 550 -9.66 12.69 -21.12
C SER A 550 -10.52 12.29 -19.91
N THR A 551 -11.17 11.12 -19.98
CA THR A 551 -11.95 10.56 -18.87
C THR A 551 -11.05 10.27 -17.67
N ILE A 552 -9.94 9.53 -17.87
CA ILE A 552 -8.99 9.18 -16.81
C ILE A 552 -8.38 10.44 -16.17
N LEU A 553 -7.98 11.42 -16.98
CA LEU A 553 -7.41 12.69 -16.50
C LEU A 553 -8.42 13.46 -15.63
N THR A 554 -9.68 13.54 -16.05
CA THR A 554 -10.71 14.23 -15.28
C THR A 554 -11.07 13.50 -13.99
N ASP A 555 -11.04 12.17 -13.96
CA ASP A 555 -11.27 11.38 -12.75
C ASP A 555 -10.13 11.55 -11.73
N LEU A 556 -8.88 11.53 -12.19
CA LEU A 556 -7.72 11.85 -11.36
C LEU A 556 -7.81 13.27 -10.77
N ALA A 557 -8.20 14.25 -11.59
CA ALA A 557 -8.35 15.64 -11.13
C ALA A 557 -9.42 15.76 -10.02
N ILE A 558 -10.55 15.09 -10.17
CA ILE A 558 -11.62 15.07 -9.15
C ILE A 558 -11.14 14.35 -7.89
N LEU A 559 -10.42 13.24 -8.02
CA LEU A 559 -9.91 12.45 -6.89
C LEU A 559 -8.88 13.21 -6.06
N VAL A 560 -7.98 13.96 -6.70
CA VAL A 560 -6.93 14.75 -6.04
C VAL A 560 -7.47 15.99 -5.36
N LEU A 561 -8.58 16.55 -5.85
CA LEU A 561 -9.16 17.81 -5.37
C LEU A 561 -9.32 17.91 -3.83
N PRO A 562 -9.88 16.91 -3.11
CA PRO A 562 -10.01 16.96 -1.65
C PRO A 562 -8.73 16.59 -0.87
N MET A 563 -7.73 15.95 -1.48
CA MET A 563 -6.57 15.38 -0.75
C MET A 563 -5.75 16.40 0.05
N PRO A 564 -5.40 17.59 -0.48
CA PRO A 564 -4.59 18.55 0.26
C PRO A 564 -5.26 19.07 1.54
N GLN A 565 -6.59 19.10 1.59
CA GLN A 565 -7.34 19.52 2.77
C GLN A 565 -7.46 18.40 3.80
N VAL A 566 -7.63 17.17 3.31
CA VAL A 566 -7.66 15.97 4.16
C VAL A 566 -6.35 15.79 4.93
N TRP A 567 -5.20 16.01 4.28
CA TRP A 567 -3.90 15.86 4.94
C TRP A 567 -3.59 16.92 6.00
N LYS A 568 -4.32 18.04 6.01
CA LYS A 568 -4.17 19.10 7.02
C LYS A 568 -5.09 18.92 8.22
N LEU A 569 -6.03 17.98 8.17
CA LEU A 569 -7.08 17.83 9.19
C LEU A 569 -6.75 16.69 10.16
N GLN A 570 -6.61 17.01 11.45
CA GLN A 570 -6.41 16.03 12.53
C GLN A 570 -7.73 15.30 12.84
N LEU A 571 -8.07 14.31 12.00
CA LEU A 571 -9.30 13.53 12.13
C LEU A 571 -9.15 12.35 13.10
N ARG A 572 -10.26 11.99 13.76
CA ARG A 572 -10.32 10.79 14.62
C ARG A 572 -10.22 9.54 13.74
N LEU A 573 -9.75 8.42 14.30
CA LEU A 573 -9.51 7.17 13.55
C LEU A 573 -10.74 6.71 12.73
N SER A 574 -11.95 6.94 13.24
CA SER A 574 -13.20 6.61 12.54
C SER A 574 -13.48 7.45 11.31
N GLU A 575 -13.08 8.72 11.32
CA GLU A 575 -13.17 9.63 10.18
C GLU A 575 -12.03 9.36 9.20
N LYS A 576 -10.84 9.02 9.69
CA LYS A 576 -9.69 8.60 8.88
C LYS A 576 -9.99 7.32 8.10
N LEU A 577 -10.62 6.32 8.71
CA LEU A 577 -11.01 5.07 8.04
C LEU A 577 -12.09 5.28 6.98
N ALA A 578 -13.13 6.07 7.27
CA ALA A 578 -14.17 6.40 6.29
C ALA A 578 -13.61 7.17 5.09
N LEU A 579 -12.62 8.02 5.35
CA LEU A 579 -11.94 8.81 4.34
C LEU A 579 -10.99 7.97 3.49
N THR A 580 -10.19 7.08 4.10
CA THR A 580 -9.38 6.10 3.37
C THR A 580 -10.25 5.23 2.49
N PHE A 581 -11.39 4.72 2.99
CA PHE A 581 -12.31 3.93 2.19
C PHE A 581 -12.89 4.70 1.00
N ALA A 582 -13.27 5.97 1.20
CA ALA A 582 -13.75 6.83 0.11
C ALA A 582 -12.66 7.09 -0.95
N PHE A 583 -11.39 7.28 -0.54
CA PHE A 583 -10.26 7.43 -1.46
C PHE A 583 -9.90 6.14 -2.20
N SER A 584 -9.92 4.99 -1.52
CA SER A 584 -9.69 3.68 -2.15
C SER A 584 -10.73 3.40 -3.23
N LEU A 585 -12.00 3.73 -3.00
CA LEU A 585 -13.02 3.56 -4.03
C LEU A 585 -12.86 4.57 -5.18
N GLY A 586 -12.45 5.82 -4.88
CA GLY A 586 -12.13 6.79 -5.93
C GLY A 586 -10.97 6.33 -6.83
N PHE A 587 -9.97 5.64 -6.27
CA PHE A 587 -8.91 5.01 -7.05
C PHE A 587 -9.43 3.83 -7.89
N PHE A 588 -10.38 3.05 -7.36
CA PHE A 588 -11.03 1.96 -8.10
C PHE A 588 -11.76 2.45 -9.35
N VAL A 589 -12.41 3.63 -9.30
CA VAL A 589 -13.06 4.23 -10.49
C VAL A 589 -12.02 4.54 -11.58
N VAL A 590 -10.89 5.15 -11.20
CA VAL A 590 -9.79 5.43 -12.15
C VAL A 590 -9.22 4.13 -12.75
N PHE A 591 -9.11 3.08 -11.94
CA PHE A 591 -8.70 1.76 -12.40
C PHE A 591 -9.69 1.17 -13.42
N ALA A 592 -11.00 1.22 -13.14
CA ALA A 592 -12.02 0.73 -14.07
C ALA A 592 -11.96 1.46 -15.43
N SER A 593 -11.75 2.78 -15.42
CA SER A 593 -11.55 3.58 -16.63
C SER A 593 -10.29 3.18 -17.41
N ALA A 594 -9.17 2.94 -16.71
CA ALA A 594 -7.92 2.51 -17.33
C ALA A 594 -8.01 1.09 -17.91
N TYR A 595 -8.69 0.18 -17.22
CA TYR A 595 -8.88 -1.19 -17.69
C TYR A 595 -9.79 -1.26 -18.93
N ARG A 596 -10.89 -0.50 -18.94
CA ARG A 596 -11.72 -0.35 -20.14
C ARG A 596 -10.91 0.15 -21.34
N PHE A 597 -10.00 1.11 -21.10
CA PHE A 597 -9.09 1.60 -22.14
C PHE A 597 -8.16 0.50 -22.68
N SER A 598 -7.67 -0.42 -21.84
CA SER A 598 -6.87 -1.56 -22.34
C SER A 598 -7.70 -2.57 -23.13
N VAL A 599 -8.94 -2.86 -22.70
CA VAL A 599 -9.83 -3.82 -23.38
C VAL A 599 -10.21 -3.35 -24.78
N LEU A 600 -10.24 -2.03 -24.99
CA LEU A 600 -10.49 -1.43 -26.31
C LEU A 600 -9.49 -1.88 -27.38
N PHE A 601 -8.23 -2.18 -27.03
CA PHE A 601 -7.23 -2.65 -28.00
C PHE A 601 -7.44 -4.10 -28.43
N SER A 602 -8.26 -4.86 -27.71
CA SER A 602 -8.71 -6.19 -28.14
C SER A 602 -9.82 -6.14 -29.20
N TYR A 603 -10.33 -4.95 -29.53
CA TYR A 603 -11.32 -4.76 -30.59
C TYR A 603 -10.72 -5.06 -31.97
N THR A 604 -11.26 -6.06 -32.65
CA THR A 604 -10.81 -6.45 -33.99
C THR A 604 -11.95 -6.28 -34.99
N SER A 605 -11.70 -5.60 -36.11
CA SER A 605 -12.71 -5.35 -37.15
C SER A 605 -13.16 -6.62 -37.90
N ALA A 606 -12.41 -7.71 -37.79
CA ALA A 606 -12.76 -9.02 -38.38
C ALA A 606 -13.85 -9.76 -37.60
N ASP A 607 -13.97 -9.50 -36.28
CA ASP A 607 -15.00 -10.08 -35.43
C ASP A 607 -15.51 -9.04 -34.41
N SER A 608 -16.15 -8.00 -34.95
CA SER A 608 -16.61 -6.86 -34.17
C SER A 608 -17.72 -7.22 -33.19
N SER A 609 -18.51 -8.28 -33.43
CA SER A 609 -19.63 -8.67 -32.56
C SER A 609 -19.16 -9.38 -31.29
N TYR A 610 -18.13 -10.24 -31.40
CA TYR A 610 -17.56 -10.96 -30.26
C TYR A 610 -16.62 -10.08 -29.43
N THR A 611 -15.70 -9.37 -30.09
CA THR A 611 -14.67 -8.55 -29.41
C THR A 611 -15.23 -7.28 -28.75
N LEU A 612 -16.45 -6.86 -29.11
CA LEU A 612 -17.14 -5.72 -28.50
C LEU A 612 -17.73 -6.04 -27.11
N ALA A 613 -18.10 -7.30 -26.87
CA ALA A 613 -18.77 -7.71 -25.62
C ALA A 613 -17.96 -7.38 -24.34
N PRO A 614 -16.65 -7.68 -24.26
CA PRO A 614 -15.81 -7.27 -23.13
C PRO A 614 -15.78 -5.75 -22.95
N THR A 615 -15.62 -4.99 -24.03
CA THR A 615 -15.56 -3.51 -23.99
C THR A 615 -16.84 -2.93 -23.37
N VAL A 616 -18.00 -3.42 -23.80
CA VAL A 616 -19.31 -2.97 -23.31
C VAL A 616 -19.55 -3.37 -21.85
N GLY A 617 -19.13 -4.58 -21.45
CA GLY A 617 -19.20 -5.02 -20.06
C GLY A 617 -18.41 -4.10 -19.12
N TRP A 618 -17.20 -3.72 -19.51
CA TRP A 618 -16.37 -2.79 -18.75
C TRP A 618 -16.89 -1.35 -18.74
N THR A 619 -17.60 -0.92 -19.78
CA THR A 619 -18.36 0.35 -19.77
C THR A 619 -19.43 0.35 -18.67
N ALA A 620 -20.19 -0.74 -18.51
CA ALA A 620 -21.19 -0.85 -17.46
C ALA A 620 -20.58 -0.83 -16.04
N ILE A 621 -19.41 -1.47 -15.87
CA ILE A 621 -18.64 -1.45 -14.61
C ILE A 621 -18.20 -0.03 -14.28
N GLU A 622 -17.60 0.69 -15.25
CA GLU A 622 -17.10 2.06 -15.05
C GLU A 622 -18.22 3.02 -14.62
N MET A 623 -19.35 3.02 -15.35
CA MET A 623 -20.51 3.86 -15.03
C MET A 623 -21.05 3.57 -13.62
N SER A 624 -21.21 2.27 -13.30
CA SER A 624 -21.75 1.84 -12.01
C SER A 624 -20.79 2.15 -10.86
N ALA A 625 -19.49 1.93 -11.03
CA ALA A 625 -18.45 2.27 -10.05
C ALA A 625 -18.43 3.78 -9.76
N GLY A 626 -18.57 4.61 -10.80
CA GLY A 626 -18.72 6.05 -10.65
C GLY A 626 -19.91 6.43 -9.77
N ILE A 627 -21.09 5.85 -10.03
CA ILE A 627 -22.30 6.10 -9.24
C ILE A 627 -22.15 5.66 -7.77
N VAL A 628 -21.59 4.47 -7.55
CA VAL A 628 -21.34 3.94 -6.19
C VAL A 628 -20.40 4.89 -5.44
N SER A 629 -19.32 5.35 -6.09
CA SER A 629 -18.36 6.29 -5.49
C SER A 629 -18.99 7.61 -5.07
N ALA A 630 -19.91 8.14 -5.88
CA ALA A 630 -20.62 9.37 -5.56
C ALA A 630 -21.52 9.23 -4.31
N CYS A 631 -22.04 8.03 -4.03
CA CYS A 631 -22.98 7.79 -2.93
C CYS A 631 -22.29 7.50 -1.58
N LEU A 632 -21.02 7.12 -1.57
CA LEU A 632 -20.30 6.72 -0.35
C LEU A 632 -20.23 7.80 0.74
N PRO A 633 -19.89 9.07 0.45
CA PRO A 633 -19.70 10.07 1.51
C PRO A 633 -20.98 10.35 2.31
N THR A 634 -22.14 10.04 1.73
CA THR A 634 -23.46 10.24 2.33
C THR A 634 -24.03 9.00 3.04
N LEU A 635 -23.33 7.86 3.04
CA LEU A 635 -23.89 6.56 3.45
C LEU A 635 -23.90 6.33 4.98
N ARG A 636 -23.05 7.05 5.74
CA ARG A 636 -22.88 6.85 7.19
C ARG A 636 -24.20 6.89 7.99
N PRO A 637 -25.14 7.82 7.74
CA PRO A 637 -26.45 7.82 8.40
C PRO A 637 -27.38 6.68 7.98
N ALA A 638 -27.38 6.26 6.71
CA ALA A 638 -28.23 5.16 6.24
C ALA A 638 -27.83 3.83 6.86
N LEU A 639 -26.53 3.56 6.97
CA LEU A 639 -26.03 2.36 7.65
C LEU A 639 -26.49 2.31 9.11
N GLN A 640 -26.53 3.46 9.79
CA GLN A 640 -27.04 3.54 11.17
C GLN A 640 -28.56 3.31 11.25
N ALA A 641 -29.34 3.74 10.25
CA ALA A 641 -30.78 3.50 10.20
C ALA A 641 -31.10 2.03 9.90
N ILE A 642 -30.39 1.40 8.96
CA ILE A 642 -30.55 -0.02 8.62
C ILE A 642 -30.26 -0.91 9.84
N VAL A 643 -29.18 -0.63 10.57
CA VAL A 643 -28.86 -1.42 11.78
C VAL A 643 -29.91 -1.25 12.89
N ARG A 644 -30.55 -0.07 12.97
CA ARG A 644 -31.69 0.13 13.88
C ARG A 644 -32.93 -0.66 13.45
N ILE A 645 -33.21 -0.70 12.14
CA ILE A 645 -34.36 -1.42 11.57
C ILE A 645 -34.18 -2.93 11.68
N LEU A 646 -32.96 -3.44 11.51
CA LEU A 646 -32.64 -4.88 11.59
C LEU A 646 -32.48 -5.39 13.04
N GLY A 647 -32.59 -4.54 14.06
CA GLY A 647 -32.58 -4.96 15.48
C GLY A 647 -31.23 -5.46 16.01
N ILE A 648 -30.13 -5.30 15.26
CA ILE A 648 -28.79 -5.80 15.62
C ILE A 648 -28.09 -4.79 16.55
N GLN A 649 -28.59 -4.59 17.77
CA GLN A 649 -27.98 -3.68 18.73
C GLN A 649 -26.70 -4.25 19.40
N GLY A 650 -26.46 -5.55 19.29
CA GLY A 650 -25.36 -6.26 19.97
C GLY A 650 -24.04 -6.40 19.21
N ALA A 651 -24.04 -6.26 17.87
CA ALA A 651 -22.89 -6.64 17.02
C ALA A 651 -22.36 -5.50 16.14
N LEU A 652 -22.34 -4.27 16.65
CA LEU A 652 -21.77 -3.13 15.93
C LEU A 652 -20.27 -2.96 16.23
N PRO A 653 -19.40 -2.84 15.20
CA PRO A 653 -18.03 -2.39 15.38
C PRO A 653 -17.98 -1.03 16.09
N ALA A 654 -16.97 -0.83 16.95
CA ALA A 654 -16.78 0.39 17.76
C ALA A 654 -16.83 1.71 16.96
N LEU A 655 -16.64 1.65 15.64
CA LEU A 655 -16.78 2.73 14.65
C LEU A 655 -18.17 3.39 14.58
N LEU A 656 -19.24 2.69 14.98
CA LEU A 656 -20.63 3.13 14.79
C LEU A 656 -21.38 3.44 16.11
N ARG A 657 -20.76 3.21 17.28
CA ARG A 657 -21.35 3.55 18.58
C ARG A 657 -21.23 5.05 18.85
N SER A 658 -22.34 5.77 18.81
CA SER A 658 -22.46 7.07 19.49
C SER A 658 -22.68 6.81 20.98
N ARG A 659 -21.78 7.27 21.83
CA ARG A 659 -21.97 7.27 23.29
C ARG A 659 -22.97 8.37 23.65
N THR A 660 -24.27 8.06 23.59
CA THR A 660 -25.26 8.86 24.34
C THR A 660 -24.99 8.61 25.82
N VAL A 661 -24.53 9.62 26.53
CA VAL A 661 -24.39 9.59 27.99
C VAL A 661 -25.79 9.41 28.58
N PRO A 662 -26.09 8.32 29.30
CA PRO A 662 -27.29 8.27 30.12
C PRO A 662 -27.04 9.18 31.32
N MET A 663 -27.87 10.20 31.50
CA MET A 663 -27.88 11.00 32.72
C MET A 663 -28.30 10.07 33.86
N SER A 664 -27.37 9.74 34.75
CA SER A 664 -27.63 8.95 35.94
C SER A 664 -28.59 9.70 36.85
N GLN A 665 -29.82 9.19 37.00
CA GLN A 665 -30.63 9.48 38.18
C GLN A 665 -29.91 8.86 39.38
N THR A 666 -29.34 9.71 40.24
CA THR A 666 -29.06 9.35 41.63
C THR A 666 -29.80 10.36 42.50
N GLY A 667 -30.61 9.81 43.41
CA GLY A 667 -31.80 10.46 43.94
C GLY A 667 -31.58 11.40 45.10
N GLN A 668 -32.70 11.96 45.57
CA GLN A 668 -32.93 12.23 46.98
C GLN A 668 -34.43 12.31 47.30
N SER A 669 -34.83 11.38 48.18
CA SER A 669 -35.75 11.53 49.31
C SER A 669 -37.15 12.14 49.11
N ASN A 670 -38.14 11.29 49.37
CA ASN A 670 -39.42 11.65 49.96
C ASN A 670 -39.27 12.60 51.15
N GLN A 671 -40.00 13.72 51.13
CA GLN A 671 -40.68 14.20 52.32
C GLN A 671 -41.96 14.94 51.93
N SER A 672 -43.06 14.43 52.48
CA SER A 672 -44.39 15.03 52.54
C SER A 672 -44.37 16.37 53.27
N GLN A 673 -45.11 17.37 52.79
CA GLN A 673 -46.16 18.03 53.58
C GLN A 673 -46.85 19.16 52.79
N ASN A 674 -48.19 19.04 52.73
CA ASN A 674 -49.20 20.06 52.95
C ASN A 674 -48.93 21.52 52.54
N GLY A 675 -49.83 22.02 51.70
CA GLY A 675 -50.84 22.95 52.23
C GLY A 675 -50.71 24.43 51.85
N LEU A 676 -51.71 24.85 51.09
CA LEU A 676 -52.50 26.07 51.30
C LEU A 676 -51.99 27.42 50.75
N THR A 677 -52.96 28.05 50.06
CA THR A 677 -53.27 29.49 49.99
C THR A 677 -52.33 30.38 49.19
N ALA A 678 -52.79 31.42 48.48
CA ALA A 678 -54.11 31.86 48.05
C ALA A 678 -53.89 33.04 47.08
N GLN A 679 -54.88 33.25 46.21
CA GLN A 679 -55.36 34.55 45.71
C GLN A 679 -54.45 35.48 44.90
N GLY A 680 -54.97 35.88 43.73
CA GLY A 680 -54.58 37.13 43.10
C GLY A 680 -55.00 37.28 41.63
N HIS A 681 -56.30 37.55 41.40
CA HIS A 681 -56.96 37.76 40.12
C HIS A 681 -56.45 38.91 39.23
N LYS A 682 -56.70 38.74 37.92
CA LYS A 682 -57.04 39.68 36.80
C LYS A 682 -56.08 39.49 35.62
N GLY A 683 -56.47 39.30 34.37
CA GLY A 683 -57.77 39.25 33.70
C GLY A 683 -57.54 39.45 32.19
N SER A 684 -58.09 38.52 31.39
CA SER A 684 -58.52 38.65 29.99
C SER A 684 -57.53 38.95 28.85
N GLY A 685 -57.47 38.02 27.89
CA GLY A 685 -57.82 38.38 26.51
C GLY A 685 -56.83 38.05 25.38
N VAL A 686 -57.16 36.96 24.66
CA VAL A 686 -57.05 36.79 23.18
C VAL A 686 -55.69 36.40 22.57
N GLY A 687 -55.72 35.29 21.80
CA GLY A 687 -55.11 35.25 20.46
C GLY A 687 -53.98 34.24 20.22
N HIS A 688 -54.30 33.18 19.47
CA HIS A 688 -53.42 32.19 18.83
C HIS A 688 -51.96 32.61 18.53
N SER A 689 -51.00 31.74 18.88
CA SER A 689 -50.35 30.82 17.92
C SER A 689 -49.11 30.16 18.53
N SER A 690 -48.90 28.91 18.16
CA SER A 690 -47.81 28.05 18.57
C SER A 690 -46.45 28.56 18.09
N HIS A 691 -45.52 28.86 19.00
CA HIS A 691 -44.10 28.78 18.70
C HIS A 691 -43.29 28.16 19.83
N SER A 692 -42.89 26.91 19.56
CA SER A 692 -41.78 26.19 20.19
C SER A 692 -40.51 27.04 20.19
N ARG A 693 -39.88 27.14 21.36
CA ARG A 693 -38.50 27.63 21.53
C ARG A 693 -37.57 26.72 20.72
N ARG A 694 -37.14 27.21 19.55
CA ARG A 694 -36.00 26.67 18.80
C ARG A 694 -34.72 26.93 19.58
N HIS A 695 -34.00 25.86 19.92
CA HIS A 695 -32.56 25.95 20.16
C HIS A 695 -31.86 26.23 18.83
N SER A 696 -31.07 27.31 18.84
CA SER A 696 -30.28 27.83 17.74
C SER A 696 -28.92 27.11 17.69
N PHE A 697 -28.63 26.46 16.56
CA PHE A 697 -27.27 26.19 16.11
C PHE A 697 -27.27 26.38 14.59
N TYR A 698 -26.50 27.38 14.14
CA TYR A 698 -26.35 27.90 12.78
C TYR A 698 -27.50 28.75 12.20
N HIS A 699 -27.42 30.06 12.44
CA HIS A 699 -27.41 31.08 11.39
C HIS A 699 -27.01 32.44 12.00
N LEU A 700 -26.14 33.19 11.30
CA LEU A 700 -26.07 34.64 11.35
C LEU A 700 -26.04 35.17 9.89
N PRO A 701 -26.46 36.43 9.66
CA PRO A 701 -26.93 36.94 8.37
C PRO A 701 -25.82 37.42 7.43
N ASP A 702 -26.13 37.45 6.14
CA ASP A 702 -25.39 38.16 5.10
C ASP A 702 -25.41 39.68 5.34
N GLU A 703 -24.29 40.35 5.07
CA GLU A 703 -24.24 41.76 4.66
C GLU A 703 -23.49 41.81 3.33
N SER A 704 -24.15 42.42 2.36
CA SER A 704 -23.74 42.71 0.99
C SER A 704 -23.19 44.13 0.87
N ASP A 705 -22.17 44.29 0.04
CA ASP A 705 -21.67 45.52 -0.62
C ASP A 705 -21.44 46.79 0.23
N SER A 706 -20.19 47.27 0.25
CA SER A 706 -19.77 48.54 -0.38
C SER A 706 -18.40 49.03 0.13
N ALA A 707 -17.73 49.79 -0.74
CA ALA A 707 -16.36 50.28 -0.66
C ALA A 707 -16.05 51.28 0.48
N GLY A 708 -14.76 51.40 0.84
CA GLY A 708 -14.17 52.67 1.30
C GLY A 708 -13.23 52.63 2.51
N GLY A 709 -11.93 52.84 2.27
CA GLY A 709 -11.09 53.82 2.98
C GLY A 709 -10.68 53.66 4.46
N HIS A 710 -9.35 53.53 4.66
CA HIS A 710 -8.52 54.14 5.72
C HIS A 710 -8.33 53.46 7.11
N PRO A 711 -7.20 53.73 7.81
CA PRO A 711 -6.36 52.69 8.43
C PRO A 711 -6.37 52.68 9.97
N MET A 712 -5.73 51.64 10.51
CA MET A 712 -5.56 51.27 11.92
C MET A 712 -5.03 52.39 12.84
N THR A 713 -5.48 52.34 14.10
CA THR A 713 -4.67 52.67 15.30
C THR A 713 -4.88 51.62 16.39
N PRO A 714 -3.86 51.30 17.22
CA PRO A 714 -3.91 50.18 18.17
C PRO A 714 -4.17 50.65 19.60
N GLU A 715 -5.16 50.11 20.30
CA GLU A 715 -5.15 50.11 21.76
C GLU A 715 -6.04 49.01 22.37
N GLN A 716 -5.40 48.28 23.32
CA GLN A 716 -5.96 47.55 24.46
C GLN A 716 -6.85 46.32 24.18
N LEU A 717 -6.21 45.15 24.15
CA LEU A 717 -6.86 43.88 24.49
C LEU A 717 -6.50 43.49 25.93
N ASP A 718 -7.56 43.25 26.70
CA ASP A 718 -7.65 42.88 28.11
C ASP A 718 -6.94 41.55 28.43
N ALA A 719 -6.19 41.53 29.54
CA ALA A 719 -5.31 40.44 29.96
C ALA A 719 -6.04 39.30 30.72
N SER A 720 -7.37 39.24 30.64
CA SER A 720 -8.22 38.33 31.43
C SER A 720 -8.55 36.99 30.75
N LEU A 721 -7.96 36.68 29.58
CA LEU A 721 -8.30 35.47 28.79
C LEU A 721 -7.09 34.56 28.46
N ARG A 722 -6.25 34.24 29.45
CA ARG A 722 -5.30 33.11 29.34
C ARG A 722 -5.58 32.04 30.41
N PRO A 723 -5.79 30.77 30.05
CA PRO A 723 -5.90 29.67 31.02
C PRO A 723 -4.55 29.31 31.62
N GLU A 724 -4.51 29.15 32.94
CA GLU A 724 -3.36 28.68 33.73
C GLU A 724 -3.03 27.21 33.44
N TYR A 725 -1.75 26.90 33.26
CA TYR A 725 -1.23 25.53 33.26
C TYR A 725 -0.65 25.20 34.64
N ASP A 726 -1.20 24.15 35.25
CA ASP A 726 -0.79 23.60 36.54
C ASP A 726 0.61 22.94 36.46
N HIS A 727 1.51 23.38 37.33
CA HIS A 727 2.90 22.91 37.41
C HIS A 727 3.00 21.64 38.26
N GLY A 728 2.87 20.48 37.63
CA GLY A 728 3.30 19.20 38.21
C GLY A 728 4.83 19.12 38.31
N ARG A 729 5.38 19.29 39.51
CA ARG A 729 6.82 19.08 39.80
C ARG A 729 7.14 17.58 39.81
N MET A 730 8.06 17.15 38.94
CA MET A 730 8.71 15.84 39.04
C MET A 730 10.07 16.04 39.72
N VAL A 731 10.23 15.52 40.94
CA VAL A 731 11.50 15.59 41.71
C VAL A 731 12.29 14.30 41.45
N THR A 732 13.49 14.43 40.89
CA THR A 732 14.48 13.36 40.83
C THR A 732 15.41 13.49 42.03
N ASN A 733 15.35 12.56 42.98
CA ASN A 733 16.30 12.47 44.09
C ASN A 733 17.62 11.89 43.57
N VAL A 734 18.67 12.71 43.50
CA VAL A 734 20.06 12.24 43.38
C VAL A 734 20.62 12.08 44.79
N LEU A 735 20.89 10.84 45.19
CA LEU A 735 21.67 10.53 46.38
C LEU A 735 23.15 10.86 46.11
N GLY A 736 23.67 11.90 46.77
CA GLY A 736 25.08 12.29 46.73
C GLY A 736 25.50 13.00 48.02
N SER A 737 26.59 12.50 48.60
CA SER A 737 27.27 12.82 49.87
C SER A 737 27.15 14.24 50.48
N LYS A 738 27.06 14.25 51.83
CA LYS A 738 27.06 15.41 52.75
C LYS A 738 28.25 16.37 52.57
N GLY A 739 27.99 17.69 52.64
CA GLY A 739 29.00 18.68 53.05
C GLY A 739 28.68 20.17 52.81
N ARG A 740 28.17 20.85 53.86
CA ARG A 740 28.29 22.28 54.25
C ARG A 740 27.84 23.46 53.35
N ASN A 741 26.91 24.24 53.93
CA ASN A 741 26.58 25.68 53.85
C ASN A 741 27.35 26.61 52.89
N VAL A 742 26.65 27.54 52.22
CA VAL A 742 26.56 28.99 52.55
C VAL A 742 25.63 29.70 51.53
N ASP A 743 25.09 30.82 51.99
CA ASP A 743 23.92 31.59 51.60
C ASP A 743 23.91 32.38 50.27
N SER A 744 22.66 32.66 49.85
CA SER A 744 22.11 33.92 49.33
C SER A 744 22.59 34.55 48.01
N ALA A 745 21.56 34.81 47.19
CA ALA A 745 21.34 36.01 46.36
C ALA A 745 22.03 36.12 44.99
N SER A 746 21.17 35.99 43.97
CA SER A 746 21.06 36.81 42.75
C SER A 746 22.30 37.01 41.88
N ASP A 747 22.29 36.36 40.71
CA ASP A 747 22.40 37.04 39.41
C ASP A 747 21.93 36.09 38.29
N GLU A 748 20.65 36.24 37.92
CA GLU A 748 20.10 35.65 36.70
C GLU A 748 20.49 36.51 35.50
N ILE A 749 21.17 35.92 34.51
CA ILE A 749 21.36 36.51 33.18
C ILE A 749 20.19 36.06 32.29
N PRO A 750 19.31 36.95 31.81
CA PRO A 750 18.21 36.57 30.94
C PRO A 750 18.67 36.36 29.49
N LEU A 751 18.55 35.12 28.98
CA LEU A 751 18.76 34.78 27.57
C LEU A 751 17.55 35.21 26.71
N HIS A 752 17.46 36.49 26.42
CA HIS A 752 16.66 37.01 25.31
C HIS A 752 17.54 37.83 24.37
N GLY A 753 18.03 37.19 23.31
CA GLY A 753 18.79 37.88 22.27
C GLY A 753 19.77 37.02 21.48
N ILE A 754 19.35 35.88 20.93
CA ILE A 754 20.15 35.21 19.89
C ILE A 754 19.60 35.65 18.52
N ARG A 755 20.20 36.70 17.97
CA ARG A 755 20.02 37.11 16.58
C ARG A 755 20.99 36.29 15.73
N VAL A 756 20.47 35.40 14.89
CA VAL A 756 21.28 34.61 13.94
C VAL A 756 21.85 35.56 12.89
N GLN A 757 23.17 35.79 12.94
CA GLN A 757 23.91 36.50 11.90
C GLN A 757 24.11 35.55 10.71
N LYS A 758 23.60 35.92 9.54
CA LYS A 758 23.86 35.23 8.27
C LYS A 758 24.78 36.10 7.43
N ASP A 759 26.08 35.92 7.60
CA ASP A 759 27.07 36.42 6.65
C ASP A 759 27.82 35.21 6.08
N PHE A 760 27.57 34.90 4.80
CA PHE A 760 28.35 33.95 4.02
C PHE A 760 29.46 34.73 3.32
N THR A 761 30.71 34.53 3.74
CA THR A 761 31.89 34.98 3.01
C THR A 761 32.26 33.93 1.97
N GLN A 762 32.09 34.28 0.70
CA GLN A 762 32.56 33.50 -0.44
C GLN A 762 34.07 33.72 -0.58
N VAL A 763 34.89 32.74 -0.21
CA VAL A 763 36.32 32.76 -0.49
C VAL A 763 36.54 32.19 -1.89
N LYS A 764 37.06 33.03 -2.78
CA LYS A 764 37.70 32.60 -4.02
C LYS A 764 39.16 32.30 -3.70
N GLU A 765 39.57 31.05 -3.88
CA GLU A 765 40.85 30.65 -4.47
C GLU A 765 40.78 29.18 -4.89
#